data_AF-A0A3A0BK16-F1
#
_entry.id   AF-A0A3A0BK16-F1
#
_cell.length_a   1.000
_cell.length_b   1.000
_cell.length_c   1.000
_cell.angle_alpha   90.00
_cell.angle_beta   90.00
_cell.angle_gamma   90.00
#
_symmetry.space_group_name_H-M   'P 1'
#
loop_
_entity.id
_entity.type
_entity.pdbx_description
1 polymer ?
#
loop_
_entity_poly.entity_id
_entity_poly.type
_entity_poly.pdbx_seq_one_letter_code
_entity_poly.pdbx_strand_id
1 'polypeptide(L)'
;MNQALTSNHTGVRAGRASAKRLYAVVLGALLLAMGPAAFSARAASPASVVPQLIQQPVETGAPTQPIDVVVVLDDSGSMATCWPWPQGSPPFAPPCRAPSENPPSDPGELRYSAARLLLQLADADDRVAVVRFDTIAEGVGAMGSLQRVGDGANRQQLAATLQPPTDYIPRGYTRIDLGLELALNLIESSREPGRNQYVLLLTDGEPTAPAGSGQQRPRIAELLDTLRADHVLVFPVVLCNATAGCSGEFLREQFADFGVKEAGTAQDLLQVFSEIFTLMKPDRSLITNRGAGALEFTTRAPQGVQSVALVTPRGSLTALHRDDAPMITSSVLNDPNIDVNVLESGSLSEGAWTAQTNDPSGFAVVQAASYPELINPPPSLANSQASVRYYPAGKPPLLIARAVGPGSGETLIYNGDTEMDIFGQDNTRALLLSEEPEVVRLQLGADTKPLQLVRSFRLEARPDLPTAEVFLPLPTNPGLLDDGRARLQVGFGAGANVANMAATVYVFEAGAGEDRPLVYQANMACAGGICGDEAFKPVDGRAYQIYYVVQGEIDNVRFSDWAEAALELAPAVYLRGLPAQLDLAQMPAEGWPVELGSGTQEEIGSLAASIVLRNGETGEVAEGVTLDFVEDVPEQGTAQAALRVLGLETLRPGAYEGEITLKATNPAGRPMNVNIRPGETLPVHLTVERPLARIDAQAVDFGEVLFDTSPNFRLDQSALLPVAFAGRPFKITVTSGDPSCSSVRIVTGDLAEQDGRTVLPLHLTSAGPVQPATCTGTLTFSGPNGDYDVVPNQVAWQSRVASVEWSIVGGDLHLRDLQDAGARVQETVLVRFN
;
A
#
# COMPACT_ATOMS: atom_id res chain seq x y z
N MET A 1 7.29 -2.76 -70.87
CA MET A 1 6.01 -3.50 -70.91
C MET A 1 5.40 -3.30 -69.53
N ASN A 2 4.56 -2.27 -69.37
CA ASN A 2 3.10 -2.31 -69.50
C ASN A 2 2.47 -3.00 -68.29
N GLN A 3 1.58 -2.39 -67.49
CA GLN A 3 0.82 -1.15 -67.70
C GLN A 3 0.41 -0.49 -66.36
N ALA A 4 0.02 0.79 -66.42
CA ALA A 4 -0.59 1.55 -65.32
C ALA A 4 -1.94 2.14 -65.74
N LEU A 5 -2.83 2.43 -64.77
CA LEU A 5 -4.02 3.32 -64.77
C LEU A 5 -4.46 3.47 -63.28
N THR A 6 -4.82 4.59 -62.65
CA THR A 6 -5.14 6.01 -62.95
C THR A 6 -6.62 6.39 -63.23
N SER A 7 -7.01 7.57 -62.72
CA SER A 7 -8.29 8.31 -62.79
C SER A 7 -9.47 7.77 -61.95
N ASN A 8 -10.15 8.51 -61.05
CA ASN A 8 -10.73 9.89 -60.98
C ASN A 8 -12.20 9.98 -61.42
N HIS A 9 -13.09 10.41 -60.50
CA HIS A 9 -14.12 11.47 -60.68
C HIS A 9 -15.00 11.60 -59.41
N THR A 10 -14.81 12.64 -58.59
CA THR A 10 -15.64 13.88 -58.50
C THR A 10 -17.14 13.72 -58.21
N GLY A 11 -17.59 14.25 -57.07
CA GLY A 11 -19.00 14.47 -56.75
C GLY A 11 -19.19 15.63 -55.76
N VAL A 12 -19.42 16.85 -56.27
CA VAL A 12 -19.60 18.08 -55.47
C VAL A 12 -21.04 18.59 -55.62
N ARG A 13 -21.74 18.80 -54.49
CA ARG A 13 -22.67 19.92 -54.17
C ARG A 13 -23.35 19.61 -52.82
N ALA A 14 -23.16 20.40 -51.76
CA ALA A 14 -23.60 21.78 -51.55
C ALA A 14 -25.13 21.91 -51.32
N GLY A 15 -25.53 21.93 -50.05
CA GLY A 15 -26.86 22.32 -49.57
C GLY A 15 -26.69 23.28 -48.39
N ARG A 16 -27.16 24.53 -48.54
CA ARG A 16 -26.77 25.67 -47.70
C ARG A 16 -27.95 26.15 -46.85
N ALA A 17 -27.59 26.67 -45.67
CA ALA A 17 -28.18 27.85 -45.01
C ALA A 17 -29.34 27.72 -44.00
N SER A 18 -29.10 28.41 -42.88
CA SER A 18 -30.04 29.27 -42.13
C SER A 18 -31.12 28.64 -41.24
N ALA A 19 -31.56 29.30 -40.15
CA ALA A 19 -30.99 30.40 -39.35
C ALA A 19 -31.94 30.71 -38.16
N LYS A 20 -31.42 31.42 -37.13
CA LYS A 20 -32.19 32.28 -36.17
C LYS A 20 -33.19 31.52 -35.24
N ARG A 21 -33.62 32.05 -34.08
CA ARG A 21 -33.10 33.01 -33.06
C ARG A 21 -34.09 33.01 -31.86
N LEU A 22 -33.57 33.34 -30.67
CA LEU A 22 -34.21 34.11 -29.57
C LEU A 22 -35.20 33.49 -28.54
N TYR A 23 -35.14 34.16 -27.36
CA TYR A 23 -36.04 34.24 -26.20
C TYR A 23 -36.14 33.04 -25.23
N ALA A 24 -36.36 33.21 -23.91
CA ALA A 24 -35.90 34.21 -22.91
C ALA A 24 -36.50 33.94 -21.50
N VAL A 25 -35.72 34.21 -20.45
CA VAL A 25 -36.07 34.85 -19.14
C VAL A 25 -37.26 34.32 -18.28
N VAL A 26 -36.99 34.22 -16.95
CA VAL A 26 -37.82 34.45 -15.73
C VAL A 26 -37.34 33.42 -14.68
N LEU A 27 -36.74 33.70 -13.51
CA LEU A 27 -36.79 34.76 -12.47
C LEU A 27 -37.84 34.49 -11.36
N GLY A 28 -37.36 34.31 -10.11
CA GLY A 28 -38.14 34.06 -8.88
C GLY A 28 -37.35 33.15 -7.91
N ALA A 29 -36.66 33.60 -6.85
CA ALA A 29 -36.98 34.50 -5.74
C ALA A 29 -37.59 33.81 -4.49
N LEU A 30 -36.70 33.57 -3.51
CA LEU A 30 -36.85 33.77 -2.06
C LEU A 30 -38.17 33.40 -1.34
N LEU A 31 -38.09 32.53 -0.32
CA LEU A 31 -38.80 32.72 0.96
C LEU A 31 -38.21 31.87 2.10
N LEU A 32 -38.29 32.41 3.33
CA LEU A 32 -37.74 31.83 4.56
C LEU A 32 -38.65 30.75 5.16
N ALA A 33 -38.03 29.83 5.92
CA ALA A 33 -38.65 29.20 7.09
C ALA A 33 -37.61 29.02 8.20
N MET A 34 -37.89 29.55 9.40
CA MET A 34 -37.13 29.28 10.62
C MET A 34 -37.77 28.10 11.37
N GLY A 35 -36.96 27.20 11.94
CA GLY A 35 -37.40 26.10 12.80
C GLY A 35 -36.19 25.46 13.52
N PRO A 36 -36.32 25.00 14.78
CA PRO A 36 -35.16 25.00 15.69
C PRO A 36 -34.41 23.67 15.87
N ALA A 37 -33.13 23.83 16.22
CA ALA A 37 -32.32 22.99 17.12
C ALA A 37 -32.50 21.45 17.10
N ALA A 38 -31.52 20.78 16.49
CA ALA A 38 -31.06 19.45 16.93
C ALA A 38 -29.53 19.46 17.03
N PHE A 39 -29.00 19.43 18.26
CA PHE A 39 -27.56 19.30 18.52
C PHE A 39 -27.15 17.83 18.30
N SER A 40 -26.76 17.48 17.06
CA SER A 40 -26.01 16.25 16.80
C SER A 40 -24.53 16.57 16.80
N ALA A 41 -23.85 16.27 17.90
CA ALA A 41 -22.39 16.30 17.98
C ALA A 41 -21.81 15.23 17.05
N ARG A 42 -21.58 15.60 15.79
CA ARG A 42 -20.87 14.76 14.83
C ARG A 42 -19.39 14.81 15.22
N ALA A 43 -18.93 13.79 15.92
CA ALA A 43 -17.50 13.61 16.16
C ALA A 43 -16.81 13.59 14.80
N ALA A 44 -15.95 14.59 14.55
CA ALA A 44 -15.10 14.57 13.37
C ALA A 44 -14.09 13.44 13.58
N SER A 45 -14.25 12.35 12.85
CA SER A 45 -13.16 11.39 12.67
C SER A 45 -11.93 12.19 12.20
N PRO A 46 -10.76 12.03 12.84
CA PRO A 46 -9.55 12.63 12.30
C PRO A 46 -9.37 12.05 10.89
N ALA A 47 -9.31 12.94 9.90
CA ALA A 47 -8.93 12.52 8.56
C ALA A 47 -7.48 12.05 8.66
N SER A 48 -7.28 10.73 8.58
CA SER A 48 -5.95 10.14 8.51
C SER A 48 -5.26 10.67 7.27
N VAL A 49 -4.41 11.69 7.43
CA VAL A 49 -3.47 12.10 6.40
C VAL A 49 -2.50 10.96 6.26
N VAL A 50 -2.74 10.09 5.27
CA VAL A 50 -1.76 9.07 4.87
C VAL A 50 -0.50 9.85 4.45
N PRO A 51 0.67 9.58 5.07
CA PRO A 51 1.93 10.06 4.53
C PRO A 51 2.13 9.33 3.21
N GLN A 52 1.66 9.93 2.12
CA GLN A 52 2.12 9.51 0.80
C GLN A 52 3.63 9.72 0.79
N LEU A 53 4.36 8.73 0.27
CA LEU A 53 5.70 8.97 -0.25
C LEU A 53 5.53 10.15 -1.20
N ILE A 54 6.08 11.32 -0.87
CA ILE A 54 5.63 12.60 -1.44
C ILE A 54 5.85 12.54 -2.95
N GLN A 55 4.78 12.22 -3.67
CA GLN A 55 4.65 12.52 -5.08
C GLN A 55 4.58 14.04 -5.13
N GLN A 56 5.76 14.66 -5.18
CA GLN A 56 5.88 16.03 -5.63
C GLN A 56 5.08 16.09 -6.94
N PRO A 57 4.04 16.94 -7.02
CA PRO A 57 3.22 17.03 -8.22
C PRO A 57 4.12 17.18 -9.43
N VAL A 58 3.87 16.38 -10.47
CA VAL A 58 4.60 16.50 -11.74
C VAL A 58 4.10 17.74 -12.47
N GLU A 59 4.39 18.92 -11.90
CA GLU A 59 4.28 20.19 -12.60
C GLU A 59 5.49 20.32 -13.52
N THR A 60 5.27 19.92 -14.77
CA THR A 60 6.20 20.11 -15.89
C THR A 60 6.61 21.58 -15.99
N GLY A 61 7.81 21.90 -15.49
CA GLY A 61 8.38 23.25 -15.55
C GLY A 61 8.07 24.16 -14.37
N ALA A 62 7.65 23.64 -13.21
CA ALA A 62 7.60 24.43 -11.98
C ALA A 62 9.03 24.94 -11.61
N PRO A 63 9.16 26.18 -11.09
CA PRO A 63 10.43 26.67 -10.58
C PRO A 63 10.92 25.80 -9.41
N THR A 64 12.23 25.71 -9.23
CA THR A 64 12.79 25.05 -8.03
C THR A 64 12.28 25.74 -6.77
N GLN A 65 12.12 24.99 -5.68
CA GLN A 65 11.52 25.52 -4.46
C GLN A 65 12.26 26.80 -4.00
N PRO A 66 11.53 27.84 -3.57
CA PRO A 66 12.15 29.05 -3.03
C PRO A 66 13.00 28.73 -1.79
N ILE A 67 14.15 29.39 -1.68
CA ILE A 67 15.09 29.17 -0.57
C ILE A 67 15.29 30.44 0.26
N ASP A 68 15.69 30.26 1.51
CA ASP A 68 16.19 31.33 2.37
C ASP A 68 17.68 31.11 2.61
N VAL A 69 18.52 32.12 2.32
CA VAL A 69 19.98 32.03 2.51
C VAL A 69 20.47 33.19 3.38
N VAL A 70 21.11 32.88 4.51
CA VAL A 70 21.85 33.87 5.30
C VAL A 70 23.34 33.70 5.00
N VAL A 71 23.93 34.69 4.33
CA VAL A 71 25.37 34.75 4.12
C VAL A 71 26.01 35.43 5.34
N VAL A 72 26.94 34.75 6.00
CA VAL A 72 27.62 35.20 7.22
C VAL A 72 29.08 35.45 6.86
N LEU A 73 29.45 36.72 6.75
CA LEU A 73 30.75 37.18 6.28
C LEU A 73 31.66 37.59 7.44
N ASP A 74 32.86 37.03 7.47
CA ASP A 74 33.95 37.54 8.31
C ASP A 74 34.42 38.91 7.81
N ASP A 75 34.48 39.88 8.72
CA ASP A 75 35.02 41.23 8.52
C ASP A 75 36.12 41.55 9.56
N SER A 76 36.70 40.51 10.17
CA SER A 76 37.86 40.63 11.04
C SER A 76 39.09 41.18 10.31
N GLY A 77 40.05 41.72 11.06
CA GLY A 77 41.16 42.50 10.52
C GLY A 77 42.07 41.75 9.54
N SER A 78 42.14 40.41 9.61
CA SER A 78 42.88 39.56 8.67
C SER A 78 42.29 39.55 7.27
N MET A 79 40.98 39.79 7.13
CA MET A 79 40.30 39.82 5.83
C MET A 79 40.79 40.96 4.94
N ALA A 80 41.09 42.14 5.50
CA ALA A 80 41.34 43.37 4.72
C ALA A 80 42.61 44.17 5.10
N THR A 81 43.27 43.87 6.23
CA THR A 81 44.47 44.61 6.67
C THR A 81 45.72 43.72 6.75
N CYS A 82 46.90 44.31 6.53
CA CYS A 82 48.18 43.62 6.63
C CYS A 82 48.57 43.37 8.09
N TRP A 83 49.07 42.17 8.41
CA TRP A 83 49.40 41.74 9.77
C TRP A 83 50.85 41.18 9.86
N PRO A 84 51.56 41.27 11.00
CA PRO A 84 51.18 41.92 12.27
C PRO A 84 51.15 43.45 12.21
N TRP A 85 50.19 44.04 12.93
CA TRP A 85 50.13 45.49 13.07
C TRP A 85 51.31 46.01 13.91
N PRO A 86 52.06 47.02 13.46
CA PRO A 86 53.16 47.58 14.23
C PRO A 86 52.65 48.19 15.55
N GLN A 87 53.28 47.87 16.67
CA GLN A 87 52.85 48.38 17.99
C GLN A 87 52.71 49.91 17.99
N GLY A 88 51.54 50.39 18.40
CA GLY A 88 51.23 51.82 18.46
C GLY A 88 50.96 52.50 17.10
N SER A 89 50.91 51.75 15.99
CA SER A 89 50.49 52.23 14.67
C SER A 89 49.10 51.68 14.31
N PRO A 90 48.28 52.42 13.54
CA PRO A 90 47.03 51.87 13.01
C PRO A 90 47.30 50.72 12.02
N PRO A 91 46.36 49.77 11.86
CA PRO A 91 46.33 48.84 10.74
C PRO A 91 46.50 49.56 9.40
N PHE A 92 47.22 48.94 8.46
CA PHE A 92 47.37 49.48 7.11
C PHE A 92 46.83 48.50 6.07
N ALA A 93 46.14 49.06 5.07
CA ALA A 93 45.65 48.35 3.91
C ALA A 93 46.78 48.03 2.92
N PRO A 94 46.56 47.13 1.94
CA PRO A 94 47.48 46.91 0.83
C PRO A 94 47.85 48.21 0.07
N PRO A 95 49.05 48.30 -0.54
CA PRO A 95 50.09 47.27 -0.58
C PRO A 95 50.82 47.14 0.77
N CYS A 96 50.93 45.90 1.26
CA CYS A 96 51.58 45.63 2.53
C CYS A 96 53.07 46.02 2.47
N ARG A 97 53.56 46.74 3.49
CA ARG A 97 54.98 47.09 3.58
C ARG A 97 55.81 45.83 3.71
N ALA A 98 56.70 45.57 2.76
CA ALA A 98 57.56 44.40 2.80
C ALA A 98 58.60 44.50 3.95
N PRO A 99 58.81 43.44 4.75
CA PRO A 99 58.00 42.23 4.86
C PRO A 99 56.82 42.45 5.83
N SER A 100 55.59 42.20 5.36
CA SER A 100 54.45 41.89 6.23
C SER A 100 54.37 40.38 6.27
N GLU A 101 54.34 39.79 7.46
CA GLU A 101 54.41 38.32 7.60
C GLU A 101 53.15 37.67 7.02
N ASN A 102 51.98 38.31 7.18
CA ASN A 102 50.72 37.92 6.56
C ASN A 102 50.10 39.11 5.79
N PRO A 103 49.89 39.02 4.46
CA PRO A 103 48.99 39.91 3.75
C PRO A 103 47.53 39.58 4.11
N PRO A 104 46.55 40.46 3.84
CA PRO A 104 45.15 40.13 4.05
C PRO A 104 44.68 39.02 3.10
N SER A 105 43.69 38.25 3.52
CA SER A 105 43.16 37.11 2.76
C SER A 105 42.18 37.53 1.65
N ASP A 106 41.44 38.62 1.84
CA ASP A 106 40.52 39.21 0.85
C ASP A 106 40.82 40.71 0.57
N PRO A 107 41.99 41.03 -0.03
CA PRO A 107 42.41 42.41 -0.30
C PRO A 107 41.50 43.18 -1.27
N GLY A 108 40.67 42.46 -2.05
CA GLY A 108 39.74 43.04 -3.02
C GLY A 108 38.29 43.12 -2.53
N GLU A 109 38.00 42.68 -1.31
CA GLU A 109 36.64 42.59 -0.78
C GLU A 109 35.70 41.70 -1.64
N LEU A 110 36.28 40.68 -2.28
CA LEU A 110 35.61 39.72 -3.15
C LEU A 110 34.51 38.92 -2.43
N ARG A 111 34.53 38.84 -1.09
CA ARG A 111 33.40 38.30 -0.31
C ARG A 111 32.10 39.09 -0.51
N TYR A 112 32.20 40.42 -0.68
CA TYR A 112 31.06 41.26 -0.99
C TYR A 112 30.63 41.10 -2.46
N SER A 113 31.58 40.93 -3.38
CA SER A 113 31.28 40.56 -4.77
C SER A 113 30.61 39.19 -4.88
N ALA A 114 30.99 38.21 -4.04
CA ALA A 114 30.39 36.88 -3.99
C ALA A 114 28.95 36.93 -3.42
N ALA A 115 28.69 37.72 -2.38
CA ALA A 115 27.34 37.95 -1.88
C ALA A 115 26.44 38.68 -2.91
N ARG A 116 26.99 39.66 -3.65
CA ARG A 116 26.29 40.32 -4.77
C ARG A 116 26.06 39.35 -5.93
N LEU A 117 26.99 38.43 -6.22
CA LEU A 117 26.84 37.38 -7.24
C LEU A 117 25.72 36.41 -6.85
N LEU A 118 25.61 35.99 -5.59
CA LEU A 118 24.53 35.13 -5.13
C LEU A 118 23.15 35.79 -5.37
N LEU A 119 23.02 37.10 -5.10
CA LEU A 119 21.83 37.87 -5.47
C LEU A 119 21.55 37.89 -6.99
N GLN A 120 22.57 37.75 -7.85
CA GLN A 120 22.38 37.64 -9.30
C GLN A 120 21.99 36.24 -9.78
N LEU A 121 22.38 35.19 -9.06
CA LEU A 121 22.07 33.79 -9.42
C LEU A 121 20.72 33.31 -8.86
N ALA A 122 20.26 33.89 -7.76
CA ALA A 122 19.01 33.56 -7.06
C ALA A 122 17.74 33.80 -7.91
N ASP A 123 16.69 33.03 -7.63
CA ASP A 123 15.37 33.25 -8.23
C ASP A 123 14.65 34.43 -7.57
N ALA A 124 13.63 34.98 -8.23
CA ALA A 124 12.92 36.18 -7.74
C ALA A 124 12.20 35.96 -6.38
N ASP A 125 11.77 34.72 -6.09
CA ASP A 125 11.08 34.36 -4.84
C ASP A 125 12.02 33.85 -3.73
N ASP A 126 13.31 33.69 -4.02
CA ASP A 126 14.30 33.41 -2.99
C ASP A 126 14.44 34.60 -2.03
N ARG A 127 14.82 34.34 -0.79
CA ARG A 127 15.18 35.38 0.18
C ARG A 127 16.64 35.25 0.55
N VAL A 128 17.32 36.38 0.63
CA VAL A 128 18.72 36.43 1.03
C VAL A 128 18.88 37.48 2.12
N ALA A 129 19.71 37.16 3.11
CA ALA A 129 20.21 38.10 4.11
C ALA A 129 21.75 38.04 4.11
N VAL A 130 22.37 39.14 4.52
CA VAL A 130 23.83 39.20 4.71
C VAL A 130 24.12 39.76 6.10
N VAL A 131 24.77 38.94 6.91
CA VAL A 131 25.34 39.26 8.21
C VAL A 131 26.84 39.41 8.03
N ARG A 132 27.44 40.38 8.72
CA ARG A 132 28.89 40.44 8.93
C ARG A 132 29.24 40.29 10.41
N PHE A 133 30.41 39.74 10.70
CA PHE A 133 30.90 39.59 12.05
C PHE A 133 32.40 39.91 12.20
N ASP A 134 32.76 40.46 13.35
CA ASP A 134 34.13 40.77 13.76
C ASP A 134 34.26 40.63 15.30
N THR A 135 34.46 41.74 16.03
CA THR A 135 34.21 41.87 17.47
C THR A 135 32.71 41.85 17.81
N ILE A 136 31.86 42.33 16.88
CA ILE A 136 30.38 42.32 16.95
C ILE A 136 29.79 41.53 15.78
N ALA A 137 28.46 41.36 15.72
CA ALA A 137 27.77 40.91 14.51
C ALA A 137 26.62 41.88 14.17
N GLU A 138 26.47 42.19 12.88
CA GLU A 138 25.44 43.12 12.38
C GLU A 138 24.99 42.77 10.97
N GLY A 139 23.77 43.19 10.61
CA GLY A 139 23.23 43.03 9.27
C GLY A 139 23.75 44.08 8.28
N VAL A 140 24.02 43.70 7.04
CA VAL A 140 24.58 44.60 6.02
C VAL A 140 23.48 45.32 5.23
N GLY A 141 23.37 46.64 5.39
CA GLY A 141 22.48 47.47 4.58
C GLY A 141 21.00 47.07 4.67
N ALA A 142 20.29 47.04 3.53
CA ALA A 142 18.90 46.56 3.49
C ALA A 142 18.81 45.03 3.66
N MET A 143 19.93 44.34 3.45
CA MET A 143 20.10 42.89 3.52
C MET A 143 20.36 42.39 4.95
N GLY A 144 20.32 43.26 5.96
CA GLY A 144 20.38 42.87 7.38
C GLY A 144 19.15 42.11 7.90
N SER A 145 18.25 41.71 7.00
CA SER A 145 17.08 40.84 7.23
C SER A 145 16.83 40.03 5.95
N LEU A 146 16.06 38.94 6.02
CA LEU A 146 15.74 38.11 4.85
C LEU A 146 14.84 38.86 3.86
N GLN A 147 15.45 39.41 2.80
CA GLN A 147 14.77 40.16 1.74
C GLN A 147 14.51 39.27 0.53
N ARG A 148 13.31 39.34 -0.06
CA ARG A 148 13.04 38.70 -1.37
C ARG A 148 13.92 39.36 -2.43
N VAL A 149 14.57 38.55 -3.26
CA VAL A 149 15.50 39.04 -4.29
C VAL A 149 14.76 39.80 -5.39
N GLY A 150 13.59 39.32 -5.80
CA GLY A 150 12.71 40.01 -6.74
C GLY A 150 13.28 40.14 -8.16
N ASP A 151 12.73 41.11 -8.89
CA ASP A 151 13.11 41.46 -10.26
C ASP A 151 14.48 42.16 -10.34
N GLY A 152 14.92 42.47 -11.57
CA GLY A 152 16.22 43.11 -11.81
C GLY A 152 16.40 44.47 -11.12
N ALA A 153 15.33 45.24 -10.90
CA ALA A 153 15.43 46.55 -10.25
C ALA A 153 15.61 46.41 -8.73
N ASN A 154 14.81 45.55 -8.09
CA ASN A 154 14.98 45.25 -6.67
C ASN A 154 16.34 44.58 -6.39
N ARG A 155 16.75 43.64 -7.26
CA ARG A 155 18.04 42.95 -7.20
C ARG A 155 19.23 43.91 -7.29
N GLN A 156 19.19 44.89 -8.20
CA GLN A 156 20.20 45.95 -8.29
C GLN A 156 20.22 46.84 -7.05
N GLN A 157 19.05 47.20 -6.50
CA GLN A 157 18.94 47.96 -5.26
C GLN A 157 19.55 47.20 -4.07
N LEU A 158 19.21 45.93 -3.88
CA LEU A 158 19.75 45.10 -2.80
C LEU A 158 21.28 44.94 -2.94
N ALA A 159 21.77 44.63 -4.14
CA ALA A 159 23.20 44.51 -4.41
C ALA A 159 23.97 45.83 -4.16
N ALA A 160 23.34 46.99 -4.39
CA ALA A 160 23.92 48.29 -4.07
C ALA A 160 24.00 48.58 -2.56
N THR A 161 23.16 47.94 -1.72
CA THR A 161 23.30 48.00 -0.25
C THR A 161 24.43 47.10 0.29
N LEU A 162 24.93 46.20 -0.58
CA LEU A 162 26.17 45.41 -0.58
C LEU A 162 27.48 46.11 -0.18
N GLN A 163 27.54 47.05 0.77
CA GLN A 163 28.75 47.85 1.00
C GLN A 163 29.69 47.25 2.09
N PRO A 164 31.00 47.10 1.78
CA PRO A 164 32.01 46.70 2.75
C PRO A 164 32.20 47.78 3.83
N PRO A 165 32.67 47.42 5.04
CA PRO A 165 32.92 48.40 6.09
C PRO A 165 34.12 49.28 5.76
N THR A 166 33.98 50.59 5.98
CA THR A 166 35.10 51.55 5.81
C THR A 166 36.02 51.63 7.04
N ASP A 167 35.71 50.85 8.09
CA ASP A 167 36.30 50.96 9.43
C ASP A 167 36.89 49.63 9.93
N TYR A 168 37.79 49.02 9.16
CA TYR A 168 38.50 47.80 9.57
C TYR A 168 39.39 47.96 10.83
N ILE A 169 39.72 49.19 11.23
CA ILE A 169 40.63 49.47 12.36
C ILE A 169 40.11 48.93 13.72
N PRO A 170 38.84 49.14 14.13
CA PRO A 170 38.25 48.51 15.32
C PRO A 170 37.87 47.02 15.16
N ARG A 171 37.90 46.45 13.95
CA ARG A 171 37.41 45.09 13.66
C ARG A 171 38.54 44.06 13.82
N GLY A 172 38.74 43.57 15.05
CA GLY A 172 39.97 42.86 15.43
C GLY A 172 39.83 41.39 15.87
N TYR A 173 38.62 40.84 15.91
CA TYR A 173 38.34 39.47 16.36
C TYR A 173 37.43 38.75 15.37
N THR A 174 37.32 37.43 15.52
CA THR A 174 36.60 36.51 14.63
C THR A 174 35.44 35.87 15.40
N ARG A 175 34.40 36.67 15.72
CA ARG A 175 33.22 36.24 16.52
C ARG A 175 32.18 35.45 15.72
N ILE A 176 32.59 34.27 15.23
CA ILE A 176 31.73 33.31 14.50
C ILE A 176 30.44 32.98 15.29
N ASP A 177 30.54 32.86 16.62
CA ASP A 177 29.41 32.68 17.52
C ASP A 177 28.35 33.78 17.40
N LEU A 178 28.75 35.06 17.33
CA LEU A 178 27.81 36.17 17.14
C LEU A 178 27.22 36.19 15.73
N GLY A 179 28.02 35.84 14.71
CA GLY A 179 27.55 35.73 13.33
C GLY A 179 26.49 34.64 13.14
N LEU A 180 26.73 33.46 13.72
CA LEU A 180 25.79 32.34 13.70
C LEU A 180 24.55 32.60 14.56
N GLU A 181 24.70 33.24 15.73
CA GLU A 181 23.57 33.63 16.58
C GLU A 181 22.65 34.63 15.85
N LEU A 182 23.19 35.63 15.16
CA LEU A 182 22.38 36.54 14.36
C LEU A 182 21.74 35.83 13.15
N ALA A 183 22.44 34.91 12.51
CA ALA A 183 21.87 34.11 11.41
C ALA A 183 20.69 33.24 11.88
N LEU A 184 20.81 32.57 13.03
CA LEU A 184 19.73 31.80 13.65
C LEU A 184 18.50 32.70 13.93
N ASN A 185 18.69 33.85 14.57
CA ASN A 185 17.62 34.81 14.85
C ASN A 185 16.87 35.27 13.57
N LEU A 186 17.60 35.50 12.46
CA LEU A 186 17.01 35.87 11.18
C LEU A 186 16.18 34.73 10.56
N ILE A 187 16.65 33.49 10.69
CA ILE A 187 15.97 32.29 10.19
C ILE A 187 14.70 32.00 11.02
N GLU A 188 14.81 32.02 12.35
CA GLU A 188 13.68 31.83 13.27
C GLU A 188 12.55 32.84 13.03
N SER A 189 12.90 34.12 12.88
CA SER A 189 11.92 35.20 12.63
C SER A 189 11.27 35.15 11.24
N SER A 190 11.77 34.31 10.32
CA SER A 190 11.34 34.27 8.92
C SER A 190 10.81 32.90 8.45
N ARG A 191 10.68 31.90 9.34
CA ARG A 191 10.27 30.52 8.96
C ARG A 191 8.94 30.51 8.22
N GLU A 192 8.92 29.85 7.07
CA GLU A 192 7.75 29.66 6.22
C GLU A 192 7.76 28.23 5.65
N PRO A 193 6.67 27.45 5.78
CA PRO A 193 6.62 26.08 5.27
C PRO A 193 6.93 25.99 3.77
N GLY A 194 7.73 24.99 3.38
CA GLY A 194 8.09 24.75 1.97
C GLY A 194 9.24 25.61 1.44
N ARG A 195 9.99 26.30 2.33
CA ARG A 195 11.25 26.98 1.99
C ARG A 195 12.41 26.29 2.69
N ASN A 196 13.40 25.85 1.93
CA ASN A 196 14.64 25.31 2.50
C ASN A 196 15.51 26.47 3.01
N GLN A 197 16.11 26.32 4.18
CA GLN A 197 16.85 27.38 4.86
C GLN A 197 18.33 27.01 4.96
N TYR A 198 19.21 27.96 4.64
CA TYR A 198 20.64 27.76 4.53
C TYR A 198 21.43 28.90 5.17
N VAL A 199 22.57 28.56 5.75
CA VAL A 199 23.61 29.52 6.17
C VAL A 199 24.86 29.27 5.35
N LEU A 200 25.48 30.32 4.80
CA LEU A 200 26.79 30.23 4.17
C LEU A 200 27.77 31.03 5.02
N LEU A 201 28.61 30.33 5.79
CA LEU A 201 29.58 30.92 6.71
C LEU A 201 30.94 31.04 6.02
N LEU A 202 31.42 32.26 5.81
CA LEU A 202 32.76 32.54 5.28
C LEU A 202 33.68 33.09 6.38
N THR A 203 34.89 32.55 6.51
CA THR A 203 35.96 33.06 7.38
C THR A 203 37.35 32.80 6.82
N ASP A 204 38.35 33.59 7.21
CA ASP A 204 39.78 33.31 6.97
C ASP A 204 40.54 32.88 8.24
N GLY A 205 39.82 32.65 9.36
CA GLY A 205 40.42 32.54 10.68
C GLY A 205 39.84 31.44 11.58
N GLU A 206 40.57 31.19 12.66
CA GLU A 206 40.05 30.47 13.82
C GLU A 206 39.11 31.37 14.65
N PRO A 207 38.14 30.82 15.40
CA PRO A 207 37.33 31.61 16.33
C PRO A 207 38.21 32.34 17.35
N THR A 208 38.11 33.68 17.39
CA THR A 208 38.82 34.52 18.36
C THR A 208 37.88 35.52 19.03
N ALA A 209 38.16 35.86 20.29
CA ALA A 209 37.33 36.76 21.08
C ALA A 209 38.16 37.63 22.06
N PRO A 210 37.64 38.80 22.49
CA PRO A 210 38.26 39.62 23.54
C PRO A 210 38.39 38.85 24.86
N ALA A 211 39.45 39.15 25.62
CA ALA A 211 39.68 38.53 26.93
C ALA A 211 38.47 38.72 27.87
N GLY A 212 37.95 37.61 28.41
CA GLY A 212 36.78 37.59 29.28
C GLY A 212 35.44 37.28 28.59
N SER A 213 35.39 37.12 27.27
CA SER A 213 34.15 36.90 26.49
C SER A 213 33.55 35.48 26.59
N GLY A 214 34.01 34.63 27.50
CA GLY A 214 33.58 33.22 27.63
C GLY A 214 34.30 32.25 26.69
N GLN A 215 33.81 31.01 26.62
CA GLN A 215 34.34 29.98 25.71
C GLN A 215 33.54 29.98 24.40
N GLN A 216 34.15 30.50 23.34
CA GLN A 216 33.50 30.67 22.04
C GLN A 216 33.20 29.35 21.32
N ARG A 217 34.18 28.42 21.28
CA ARG A 217 34.06 27.14 20.55
C ARG A 217 32.85 26.29 20.99
N PRO A 218 32.57 26.07 22.30
CA PRO A 218 31.35 25.39 22.75
C PRO A 218 30.05 26.10 22.32
N ARG A 219 30.01 27.44 22.31
CA ARG A 219 28.82 28.20 21.87
C ARG A 219 28.59 28.03 20.37
N ILE A 220 29.65 27.96 19.55
CA ILE A 220 29.53 27.66 18.13
C ILE A 220 28.94 26.26 17.93
N ALA A 221 29.42 25.24 18.64
CA ALA A 221 28.89 23.88 18.58
C ALA A 221 27.36 23.85 18.90
N GLU A 222 26.95 24.49 20.00
CA GLU A 222 25.54 24.61 20.41
C GLU A 222 24.66 25.31 19.34
N LEU A 223 25.17 26.37 18.71
CA LEU A 223 24.46 27.07 17.63
C LEU A 223 24.34 26.22 16.37
N LEU A 224 25.38 25.45 16.01
CA LEU A 224 25.34 24.52 14.88
C LEU A 224 24.39 23.34 15.14
N ASP A 225 24.35 22.83 16.36
CA ASP A 225 23.40 21.80 16.78
C ASP A 225 21.96 22.31 16.72
N THR A 226 21.72 23.56 17.14
CA THR A 226 20.41 24.22 17.05
C THR A 226 19.98 24.40 15.60
N LEU A 227 20.85 24.95 14.74
CA LEU A 227 20.60 25.10 13.30
C LEU A 227 20.30 23.75 12.63
N ARG A 228 21.03 22.68 13.00
CA ARG A 228 20.79 21.31 12.49
C ARG A 228 19.44 20.76 12.94
N ALA A 229 19.07 20.93 14.21
CA ALA A 229 17.78 20.53 14.76
C ALA A 229 16.61 21.29 14.13
N ASP A 230 16.85 22.51 13.68
CA ASP A 230 15.91 23.36 12.96
C ASP A 230 15.89 23.14 11.43
N HIS A 231 16.56 22.09 10.94
CA HIS A 231 16.64 21.73 9.53
C HIS A 231 17.31 22.79 8.63
N VAL A 232 18.25 23.56 9.20
CA VAL A 232 19.08 24.52 8.48
C VAL A 232 20.42 23.89 8.13
N LEU A 233 20.82 23.94 6.86
CA LEU A 233 22.16 23.51 6.45
C LEU A 233 23.14 24.68 6.48
N VAL A 234 24.28 24.47 7.14
CA VAL A 234 25.38 25.44 7.21
C VAL A 234 26.50 24.98 6.28
N PHE A 235 26.88 25.83 5.32
CA PHE A 235 28.03 25.62 4.44
C PHE A 235 29.22 26.47 4.91
N PRO A 236 30.22 25.87 5.58
CA PRO A 236 31.44 26.56 5.93
C PRO A 236 32.36 26.70 4.71
N VAL A 237 32.82 27.93 4.48
CA VAL A 237 33.84 28.30 3.50
C VAL A 237 35.02 28.89 4.24
N VAL A 238 36.20 28.28 4.07
CA VAL A 238 37.48 28.81 4.53
C VAL A 238 38.15 29.51 3.37
N LEU A 239 38.44 30.79 3.52
CA LEU A 239 39.31 31.53 2.60
C LEU A 239 40.77 31.35 3.02
N CYS A 240 41.57 30.77 2.14
CA CYS A 240 42.98 30.53 2.41
C CYS A 240 43.79 31.80 2.23
N ASN A 241 44.79 31.98 3.09
CA ASN A 241 45.75 33.06 2.99
C ASN A 241 46.97 32.64 2.15
N ALA A 242 47.44 33.52 1.26
CA ALA A 242 48.54 33.23 0.35
C ALA A 242 49.90 32.92 1.03
N THR A 243 50.12 33.35 2.29
CA THR A 243 51.33 33.00 3.07
C THR A 243 51.05 32.13 4.28
N ALA A 244 49.89 32.28 4.93
CA ALA A 244 49.54 31.51 6.14
C ALA A 244 48.78 30.20 5.86
N GLY A 245 48.32 29.96 4.63
CA GLY A 245 47.55 28.77 4.27
C GLY A 245 46.07 28.83 4.67
N CYS A 246 45.40 27.68 4.70
CA CYS A 246 43.98 27.55 5.00
C CYS A 246 43.76 27.27 6.50
N SER A 247 43.32 28.27 7.27
CA SER A 247 42.96 28.15 8.69
C SER A 247 41.67 27.32 8.89
N GLY A 248 41.06 27.33 10.09
CA GLY A 248 39.75 26.70 10.31
C GLY A 248 39.78 25.20 10.62
N GLU A 249 40.81 24.71 11.33
CA GLU A 249 40.84 23.35 11.89
C GLU A 249 39.60 23.10 12.74
N PHE A 250 39.17 24.08 13.56
CA PHE A 250 37.94 23.96 14.34
C PHE A 250 36.69 23.74 13.47
N LEU A 251 36.58 24.44 12.32
CA LEU A 251 35.46 24.21 11.41
C LEU A 251 35.56 22.83 10.75
N ARG A 252 36.76 22.36 10.39
CA ARG A 252 36.95 20.99 9.88
C ARG A 252 36.57 19.92 10.93
N GLU A 253 36.80 20.18 12.23
CA GLU A 253 36.32 19.33 13.33
C GLU A 253 34.79 19.36 13.46
N GLN A 254 34.17 20.55 13.51
CA GLN A 254 32.71 20.69 13.67
C GLN A 254 31.90 20.20 12.47
N PHE A 255 32.51 20.21 11.29
CA PHE A 255 31.90 19.80 10.02
C PHE A 255 32.58 18.58 9.41
N ALA A 256 33.16 17.68 10.22
CA ALA A 256 33.78 16.45 9.70
C ALA A 256 32.83 15.65 8.79
N ASP A 257 31.56 15.56 9.18
CA ASP A 257 30.50 14.83 8.48
C ASP A 257 29.96 15.57 7.22
N PHE A 258 30.26 16.87 7.07
CA PHE A 258 29.71 17.72 6.00
C PHE A 258 30.77 18.31 5.06
N GLY A 259 32.03 18.36 5.51
CA GLY A 259 33.16 18.96 4.82
C GLY A 259 33.20 20.49 4.94
N VAL A 260 34.39 21.05 4.72
CA VAL A 260 34.61 22.50 4.57
C VAL A 260 35.04 22.77 3.13
N LYS A 261 34.49 23.82 2.51
CA LYS A 261 34.93 24.28 1.19
C LYS A 261 36.08 25.26 1.35
N GLU A 262 37.20 24.99 0.70
CA GLU A 262 38.39 25.85 0.76
C GLU A 262 38.51 26.68 -0.53
N ALA A 263 38.61 28.00 -0.39
CA ALA A 263 38.95 28.91 -1.48
C ALA A 263 40.44 29.24 -1.40
N GLY A 264 41.25 28.65 -2.30
CA GLY A 264 42.71 28.80 -2.29
C GLY A 264 43.17 30.25 -2.52
N THR A 265 42.36 31.04 -3.21
CA THR A 265 42.53 32.47 -3.47
C THR A 265 41.19 33.20 -3.37
N ALA A 266 41.22 34.53 -3.28
CA ALA A 266 40.01 35.35 -3.30
C ALA A 266 39.22 35.25 -4.62
N GLN A 267 39.86 34.87 -5.74
CA GLN A 267 39.17 34.58 -7.01
C GLN A 267 38.40 33.25 -6.93
N ASP A 268 38.98 32.22 -6.34
CA ASP A 268 38.32 30.90 -6.18
C ASP A 268 37.03 31.00 -5.36
N LEU A 269 36.93 31.99 -4.46
CA LEU A 269 35.76 32.28 -3.63
C LEU A 269 34.47 32.41 -4.46
N LEU A 270 34.54 33.07 -5.62
CA LEU A 270 33.39 33.27 -6.51
C LEU A 270 32.90 31.94 -7.10
N GLN A 271 33.84 31.06 -7.45
CA GLN A 271 33.56 29.72 -7.95
C GLN A 271 32.98 28.84 -6.84
N VAL A 272 33.56 28.87 -5.64
CA VAL A 272 33.10 28.10 -4.47
C VAL A 272 31.69 28.50 -4.05
N PHE A 273 31.37 29.80 -4.00
CA PHE A 273 30.02 30.29 -3.72
C PHE A 273 29.03 29.82 -4.80
N SER A 274 29.43 29.85 -6.07
CA SER A 274 28.58 29.39 -7.17
C SER A 274 28.36 27.88 -7.14
N GLU A 275 29.39 27.10 -6.80
CA GLU A 275 29.29 25.64 -6.60
C GLU A 275 28.31 25.31 -5.47
N ILE A 276 28.46 25.93 -4.30
CA ILE A 276 27.53 25.80 -3.17
C ILE A 276 26.10 26.17 -3.59
N PHE A 277 25.94 27.23 -4.37
CA PHE A 277 24.62 27.62 -4.88
C PHE A 277 23.99 26.56 -5.82
N THR A 278 24.79 25.84 -6.63
CA THR A 278 24.28 24.70 -7.43
C THR A 278 23.88 23.49 -6.59
N LEU A 279 24.34 23.37 -5.34
CA LEU A 279 23.83 22.36 -4.39
C LEU A 279 22.45 22.78 -3.84
N MET A 280 22.27 24.07 -3.55
CA MET A 280 20.99 24.63 -3.08
C MET A 280 19.89 24.61 -4.17
N LYS A 281 20.28 24.87 -5.43
CA LYS A 281 19.38 25.01 -6.59
C LYS A 281 19.69 23.96 -7.66
N PRO A 282 18.91 22.85 -7.73
CA PRO A 282 19.23 21.70 -8.59
C PRO A 282 19.01 21.97 -10.09
N ASP A 283 18.47 23.11 -10.49
CA ASP A 283 18.37 23.54 -11.90
C ASP A 283 19.62 24.29 -12.38
N ARG A 284 20.58 24.64 -11.50
CA ARG A 284 21.82 25.35 -11.85
C ARG A 284 22.99 24.39 -12.05
N SER A 285 23.83 24.68 -13.04
CA SER A 285 25.07 23.94 -13.33
C SER A 285 26.24 24.91 -13.55
N LEU A 286 27.39 24.60 -12.97
CA LEU A 286 28.62 25.42 -13.07
C LEU A 286 29.54 24.89 -14.19
N ILE A 287 29.98 25.78 -15.08
CA ILE A 287 30.96 25.50 -16.14
C ILE A 287 32.21 26.32 -15.88
N THR A 288 33.33 25.66 -15.58
CA THR A 288 34.63 26.30 -15.36
C THR A 288 35.54 26.14 -16.57
N ASN A 289 36.37 27.15 -16.81
CA ASN A 289 37.45 27.07 -17.78
C ASN A 289 38.52 26.07 -17.30
N ARG A 290 39.16 25.34 -18.22
CA ARG A 290 40.20 24.33 -17.90
C ARG A 290 41.56 24.60 -18.50
N GLY A 291 41.78 25.81 -19.03
CA GLY A 291 43.08 26.23 -19.52
C GLY A 291 43.16 27.73 -19.78
N ALA A 292 44.28 28.17 -20.35
CA ALA A 292 44.42 29.53 -20.87
C ALA A 292 43.72 29.61 -22.25
N GLY A 293 42.38 29.68 -22.24
CA GLY A 293 41.55 29.70 -23.44
C GLY A 293 40.18 30.31 -23.20
N ALA A 294 39.30 30.26 -24.20
CA ALA A 294 37.91 30.69 -24.07
C ALA A 294 37.10 29.70 -23.22
N LEU A 295 36.07 30.20 -22.54
CA LEU A 295 35.06 29.36 -21.91
C LEU A 295 34.07 28.88 -22.97
N GLU A 296 34.15 27.59 -23.31
CA GLU A 296 33.28 26.95 -24.31
C GLU A 296 32.16 26.17 -23.63
N PHE A 297 31.02 25.95 -24.31
CA PHE A 297 29.97 24.99 -23.94
C PHE A 297 28.95 24.75 -25.06
N THR A 298 28.21 23.65 -25.01
CA THR A 298 27.18 23.31 -26.02
C THR A 298 25.83 23.13 -25.35
N THR A 299 24.78 23.75 -25.91
CA THR A 299 23.39 23.63 -25.44
C THR A 299 22.57 22.75 -26.36
N ARG A 300 21.69 21.90 -25.81
CA ARG A 300 20.75 21.02 -26.53
C ARG A 300 19.31 21.17 -26.04
N ALA A 301 18.31 20.87 -26.89
CA ALA A 301 16.89 20.95 -26.54
C ALA A 301 16.51 20.17 -25.27
N PRO A 302 16.97 18.92 -25.03
CA PRO A 302 16.64 18.16 -23.82
C PRO A 302 17.11 18.83 -22.52
N GLN A 303 18.08 19.75 -22.57
CA GLN A 303 18.54 20.46 -21.38
C GLN A 303 17.55 21.57 -20.96
N GLY A 304 16.80 22.14 -21.92
CA GLY A 304 15.84 23.22 -21.66
C GLY A 304 16.48 24.45 -20.99
N VAL A 305 17.61 24.93 -21.52
CA VAL A 305 18.39 26.04 -20.93
C VAL A 305 17.56 27.33 -20.89
N GLN A 306 17.45 27.93 -19.69
CA GLN A 306 16.58 29.08 -19.40
C GLN A 306 17.36 30.39 -19.21
N SER A 307 18.55 30.32 -18.60
CA SER A 307 19.46 31.46 -18.43
C SER A 307 20.92 30.99 -18.42
N VAL A 308 21.82 31.87 -18.84
CA VAL A 308 23.28 31.67 -18.70
C VAL A 308 23.87 32.96 -18.15
N ALA A 309 24.53 32.88 -16.99
CA ALA A 309 25.27 33.97 -16.38
C ALA A 309 26.78 33.71 -16.53
N LEU A 310 27.45 34.52 -17.35
CA LEU A 310 28.90 34.56 -17.48
C LEU A 310 29.47 35.46 -16.38
N VAL A 311 30.30 34.89 -15.52
CA VAL A 311 30.98 35.58 -14.43
C VAL A 311 32.47 35.67 -14.78
N THR A 312 32.99 36.88 -14.89
CA THR A 312 34.41 37.11 -15.16
C THR A 312 34.96 38.19 -14.24
N PRO A 313 36.28 38.30 -14.06
CA PRO A 313 36.87 39.54 -13.54
C PRO A 313 36.45 40.73 -14.41
N ARG A 314 36.48 41.93 -13.83
CA ARG A 314 35.97 43.13 -14.48
C ARG A 314 36.78 43.51 -15.72
N GLY A 315 36.08 43.70 -16.84
CA GLY A 315 36.66 43.97 -18.15
C GLY A 315 37.26 42.74 -18.84
N SER A 316 37.04 41.52 -18.31
CA SER A 316 37.68 40.32 -18.85
C SER A 316 36.93 39.62 -19.97
N LEU A 317 35.60 39.72 -20.05
CA LEU A 317 34.82 39.19 -21.18
C LEU A 317 35.03 40.08 -22.42
N THR A 318 35.70 39.56 -23.45
CA THR A 318 36.05 40.33 -24.66
C THR A 318 35.10 40.07 -25.83
N ALA A 319 34.56 38.85 -25.95
CA ALA A 319 33.57 38.50 -26.95
C ALA A 319 32.76 37.26 -26.52
N LEU A 320 31.56 37.12 -27.07
CA LEU A 320 30.74 35.91 -26.96
C LEU A 320 30.25 35.51 -28.36
N HIS A 321 30.36 34.23 -28.68
CA HIS A 321 29.84 33.67 -29.93
C HIS A 321 28.92 32.47 -29.65
N ARG A 322 27.99 32.22 -30.58
CA ARG A 322 27.25 30.96 -30.73
C ARG A 322 27.33 30.53 -32.19
N ASP A 323 27.84 29.32 -32.45
CA ASP A 323 28.07 28.78 -33.79
C ASP A 323 28.81 29.78 -34.69
N ASP A 324 29.93 30.32 -34.16
CA ASP A 324 30.75 31.41 -34.72
C ASP A 324 30.04 32.78 -34.94
N ALA A 325 28.73 32.89 -34.69
CA ALA A 325 28.00 34.15 -34.76
C ALA A 325 28.14 34.96 -33.46
N PRO A 326 28.43 36.28 -33.51
CA PRO A 326 28.59 37.10 -32.31
C PRO A 326 27.26 37.31 -31.59
N MET A 327 27.28 37.21 -30.25
CA MET A 327 26.13 37.33 -29.37
C MET A 327 26.26 38.55 -28.45
N ILE A 328 25.11 39.13 -28.07
CA ILE A 328 25.03 40.29 -27.18
C ILE A 328 24.68 39.80 -25.77
N THR A 329 25.42 40.24 -24.76
CA THR A 329 25.10 40.05 -23.34
C THR A 329 24.53 41.32 -22.71
N SER A 330 23.78 41.17 -21.61
CA SER A 330 23.47 42.28 -20.71
C SER A 330 24.32 42.17 -19.44
N SER A 331 25.06 43.22 -19.09
CA SER A 331 25.66 43.31 -17.76
C SER A 331 24.56 43.63 -16.74
N VAL A 332 24.37 42.75 -15.76
CA VAL A 332 23.29 42.87 -14.75
C VAL A 332 23.78 43.40 -13.39
N LEU A 333 25.10 43.37 -13.16
CA LEU A 333 25.75 43.77 -11.92
C LEU A 333 26.86 44.80 -12.18
N ASN A 334 26.79 45.93 -11.48
CA ASN A 334 27.85 46.94 -11.45
C ASN A 334 28.73 46.72 -10.20
N ASP A 335 29.67 45.78 -10.29
CA ASP A 335 30.60 45.43 -9.21
C ASP A 335 31.99 46.04 -9.46
N PRO A 336 32.77 46.39 -8.41
CA PRO A 336 34.16 46.84 -8.60
C PRO A 336 35.08 45.76 -9.19
N ASN A 337 34.86 44.48 -8.88
CA ASN A 337 35.82 43.38 -9.12
C ASN A 337 35.41 42.43 -10.24
N ILE A 338 34.10 42.23 -10.45
CA ILE A 338 33.55 41.26 -11.42
C ILE A 338 32.59 41.92 -12.42
N ASP A 339 32.45 41.29 -13.59
CA ASP A 339 31.30 41.51 -14.47
C ASP A 339 30.42 40.27 -14.45
N VAL A 340 29.10 40.46 -14.33
CA VAL A 340 28.10 39.40 -14.49
C VAL A 340 27.27 39.72 -15.73
N ASN A 341 27.46 38.91 -16.77
CA ASN A 341 26.86 39.07 -18.10
C ASN A 341 25.81 37.96 -18.31
N VAL A 342 24.55 38.33 -18.47
CA VAL A 342 23.44 37.37 -18.61
C VAL A 342 22.97 37.27 -20.06
N LEU A 343 22.57 36.05 -20.42
CA LEU A 343 21.81 35.71 -21.63
C LEU A 343 20.42 35.25 -21.19
N GLU A 344 19.39 35.96 -21.65
CA GLU A 344 18.00 35.66 -21.33
C GLU A 344 17.39 34.63 -22.29
N SER A 345 16.38 33.88 -21.83
CA SER A 345 15.72 32.76 -22.51
C SER A 345 15.36 33.01 -23.97
N GLY A 346 14.91 34.21 -24.33
CA GLY A 346 14.57 34.57 -25.72
C GLY A 346 15.75 34.58 -26.70
N SER A 347 16.99 34.55 -26.20
CA SER A 347 18.23 34.49 -26.99
C SER A 347 18.91 33.13 -26.96
N LEU A 348 18.48 32.25 -26.04
CA LEU A 348 19.08 30.95 -25.80
C LEU A 348 18.48 29.93 -26.77
N SER A 349 19.34 29.45 -27.66
CA SER A 349 19.04 28.37 -28.60
C SER A 349 20.11 27.28 -28.45
N GLU A 350 19.85 26.12 -29.03
CA GLU A 350 20.84 25.07 -29.21
C GLU A 350 22.02 25.57 -30.05
N GLY A 351 23.23 25.08 -29.76
CA GLY A 351 24.44 25.49 -30.45
C GLY A 351 25.70 25.40 -29.59
N ALA A 352 26.87 25.58 -30.21
CA ALA A 352 28.16 25.68 -29.54
C ALA A 352 28.46 27.15 -29.19
N TRP A 353 28.76 27.42 -27.93
CA TRP A 353 29.03 28.74 -27.36
C TRP A 353 30.51 28.89 -27.02
N THR A 354 31.03 30.10 -27.23
CA THR A 354 32.43 30.44 -26.93
C THR A 354 32.51 31.85 -26.35
N ALA A 355 32.75 31.96 -25.05
CA ALA A 355 33.01 33.21 -24.34
C ALA A 355 34.52 33.43 -24.25
N GLN A 356 35.04 34.39 -25.01
CA GLN A 356 36.45 34.76 -24.98
C GLN A 356 36.71 35.64 -23.76
N THR A 357 37.66 35.22 -22.93
CA THR A 357 38.10 35.99 -21.75
C THR A 357 39.60 36.28 -21.83
N ASN A 358 40.03 37.42 -21.28
CA ASN A 358 41.46 37.72 -21.09
C ASN A 358 42.03 37.15 -19.77
N ASP A 359 41.17 36.60 -18.91
CA ASP A 359 41.50 35.97 -17.64
C ASP A 359 40.84 34.57 -17.57
N PRO A 360 41.60 33.50 -17.24
CA PRO A 360 41.07 32.13 -17.22
C PRO A 360 40.18 31.82 -16.00
N SER A 361 40.10 32.69 -14.98
CA SER A 361 39.22 32.50 -13.81
C SER A 361 37.71 32.68 -14.09
N GLY A 362 37.36 33.08 -15.31
CA GLY A 362 35.96 33.20 -15.74
C GLY A 362 35.22 31.85 -15.82
N PHE A 363 33.94 31.87 -15.43
CA PHE A 363 33.05 30.70 -15.43
C PHE A 363 31.64 31.08 -15.88
N ALA A 364 30.80 30.08 -16.16
CA ALA A 364 29.38 30.26 -16.43
C ALA A 364 28.53 29.49 -15.42
N VAL A 365 27.41 30.08 -15.01
CA VAL A 365 26.32 29.38 -14.32
C VAL A 365 25.16 29.27 -15.30
N VAL A 366 24.75 28.04 -15.60
CA VAL A 366 23.67 27.71 -16.54
C VAL A 366 22.46 27.23 -15.76
N GLN A 367 21.30 27.86 -15.97
CA GLN A 367 20.01 27.38 -15.50
C GLN A 367 19.38 26.49 -16.58
N ALA A 368 18.99 25.27 -16.22
CA ALA A 368 18.41 24.28 -17.10
C ALA A 368 17.09 23.77 -16.51
N ALA A 369 16.02 23.75 -17.32
CA ALA A 369 14.74 23.16 -16.92
C ALA A 369 14.83 21.65 -16.64
N SER A 370 15.92 21.01 -17.10
CA SER A 370 16.22 19.61 -16.83
C SER A 370 17.40 19.40 -15.89
N TYR A 371 17.23 18.43 -15.00
CA TYR A 371 18.24 18.00 -14.04
C TYR A 371 17.95 16.56 -13.56
N PRO A 372 18.98 15.81 -13.12
CA PRO A 372 18.78 14.54 -12.45
C PRO A 372 18.35 14.76 -10.99
N GLU A 373 17.35 14.01 -10.54
CA GLU A 373 16.88 13.99 -9.16
C GLU A 373 17.05 12.60 -8.56
N LEU A 374 17.82 12.50 -7.47
CA LEU A 374 17.91 11.28 -6.67
C LEU A 374 16.70 11.21 -5.72
N ILE A 375 15.94 10.12 -5.81
CA ILE A 375 14.72 9.84 -5.02
C ILE A 375 15.06 8.96 -3.82
N ASN A 376 15.90 7.93 -4.03
CA ASN A 376 16.31 6.98 -3.00
C ASN A 376 17.84 6.83 -2.96
N PRO A 377 18.50 6.90 -1.79
CA PRO A 377 17.93 7.29 -0.50
C PRO A 377 17.43 8.75 -0.49
N PRO A 378 16.39 9.10 0.28
CA PRO A 378 15.79 10.44 0.27
C PRO A 378 16.72 11.48 0.92
N PRO A 379 16.54 12.78 0.64
CA PRO A 379 17.21 13.84 1.39
C PRO A 379 16.77 13.79 2.87
N SER A 380 17.74 13.84 3.78
CA SER A 380 17.50 13.81 5.23
C SER A 380 16.63 14.97 5.71
N LEU A 381 16.76 16.13 5.05
CA LEU A 381 15.91 17.29 5.25
C LEU A 381 14.91 17.38 4.10
N ALA A 382 13.61 17.44 4.42
CA ALA A 382 12.56 17.35 3.41
C ALA A 382 12.70 18.44 2.33
N ASN A 383 12.81 18.02 1.07
CA ASN A 383 13.02 18.85 -0.13
C ASN A 383 14.38 19.55 -0.26
N SER A 384 15.33 19.38 0.67
CA SER A 384 16.68 19.95 0.55
C SER A 384 17.62 18.99 -0.21
N GLN A 385 17.83 19.25 -1.51
CA GLN A 385 18.68 18.43 -2.37
C GLN A 385 20.15 18.36 -1.90
N ALA A 386 20.62 19.39 -1.19
CA ALA A 386 21.97 19.45 -0.64
C ALA A 386 22.15 18.67 0.68
N SER A 387 21.07 18.19 1.30
CA SER A 387 21.17 17.44 2.55
C SER A 387 21.74 16.04 2.32
N VAL A 388 22.45 15.51 3.34
CA VAL A 388 22.99 14.15 3.33
C VAL A 388 21.85 13.14 3.21
N ARG A 389 22.10 12.01 2.57
CA ARG A 389 21.12 10.95 2.29
C ARG A 389 21.51 9.70 3.06
N TYR A 390 20.75 9.42 4.12
CA TYR A 390 21.07 8.33 5.05
C TYR A 390 20.42 7.01 4.66
N TYR A 391 21.16 5.93 4.90
CA TYR A 391 20.72 4.54 4.74
C TYR A 391 21.41 3.64 5.77
N PRO A 392 20.87 2.46 6.11
CA PRO A 392 21.51 1.54 7.05
C PRO A 392 22.86 1.01 6.56
N ALA A 393 23.84 0.96 7.45
CA ALA A 393 25.16 0.40 7.16
C ALA A 393 25.15 -1.14 7.04
N GLY A 394 26.10 -1.68 6.30
CA GLY A 394 26.26 -3.12 6.08
C GLY A 394 25.39 -3.69 4.96
N LYS A 395 24.65 -2.84 4.24
CA LYS A 395 23.85 -3.19 3.08
C LYS A 395 24.07 -2.18 1.96
N PRO A 396 24.40 -2.62 0.73
CA PRO A 396 24.60 -1.68 -0.37
C PRO A 396 23.32 -0.88 -0.68
N PRO A 397 23.41 0.43 -0.93
CA PRO A 397 22.23 1.25 -1.19
C PRO A 397 21.70 0.99 -2.61
N LEU A 398 20.38 0.89 -2.72
CA LEU A 398 19.65 0.96 -3.98
C LEU A 398 19.45 2.45 -4.34
N LEU A 399 20.17 2.94 -5.34
CA LEU A 399 19.91 4.26 -5.90
C LEU A 399 18.65 4.18 -6.75
N ILE A 400 17.71 5.12 -6.56
CA ILE A 400 16.60 5.35 -7.49
C ILE A 400 16.57 6.83 -7.82
N ALA A 401 16.54 7.16 -9.09
CA ALA A 401 16.57 8.53 -9.60
C ALA A 401 15.59 8.72 -10.77
N ARG A 402 15.28 9.97 -11.08
CA ARG A 402 14.51 10.35 -12.28
C ARG A 402 15.12 11.57 -12.96
N ALA A 403 14.78 11.73 -14.23
CA ALA A 403 15.11 12.91 -15.01
C ALA A 403 13.93 13.89 -14.98
N VAL A 404 14.17 15.11 -14.50
CA VAL A 404 13.15 16.18 -14.48
C VAL A 404 13.23 17.00 -15.78
N GLY A 405 12.12 17.60 -16.21
CA GLY A 405 12.08 18.56 -17.32
C GLY A 405 11.99 17.96 -18.74
N PRO A 406 12.30 18.74 -19.80
CA PRO A 406 12.20 18.29 -21.19
C PRO A 406 13.12 17.10 -21.54
N GLY A 407 14.23 16.92 -20.83
CA GLY A 407 15.14 15.79 -20.93
C GLY A 407 14.71 14.55 -20.14
N SER A 408 13.46 14.46 -19.68
CA SER A 408 12.97 13.32 -18.88
C SER A 408 13.12 11.94 -19.53
N GLY A 409 13.28 11.87 -20.86
CA GLY A 409 13.54 10.63 -21.60
C GLY A 409 15.03 10.27 -21.80
N GLU A 410 15.96 11.16 -21.43
CA GLU A 410 17.42 10.89 -21.51
C GLU A 410 17.83 9.79 -20.50
N THR A 411 19.01 9.19 -20.72
CA THR A 411 19.57 8.23 -19.76
C THR A 411 20.11 8.92 -18.51
N LEU A 412 20.18 8.20 -17.38
CA LEU A 412 20.87 8.66 -16.17
C LEU A 412 22.15 7.87 -16.01
N ILE A 413 23.28 8.57 -15.88
CA ILE A 413 24.61 7.96 -15.79
C ILE A 413 25.17 8.19 -14.39
N TYR A 414 25.39 7.10 -13.66
CA TYR A 414 26.07 7.06 -12.38
C TYR A 414 27.59 7.21 -12.56
N ASN A 415 28.17 8.14 -11.83
CA ASN A 415 29.59 8.53 -11.78
C ASN A 415 30.26 8.83 -13.14
N GLY A 416 29.48 8.96 -14.22
CA GLY A 416 29.91 9.26 -15.58
C GLY A 416 30.10 8.04 -16.48
N ASP A 417 30.03 6.81 -15.93
CA ASP A 417 30.43 5.58 -16.62
C ASP A 417 29.32 4.50 -16.68
N THR A 418 28.39 4.46 -15.71
CA THR A 418 27.38 3.39 -15.59
C THR A 418 25.97 3.93 -15.85
N GLU A 419 25.27 3.45 -16.88
CA GLU A 419 23.85 3.78 -17.07
C GLU A 419 22.97 3.12 -16.00
N MET A 420 21.92 3.80 -15.56
CA MET A 420 20.93 3.29 -14.59
C MET A 420 19.78 2.59 -15.33
N ASP A 421 19.41 1.39 -14.87
CA ASP A 421 18.37 0.56 -15.47
C ASP A 421 16.96 1.15 -15.28
N ILE A 422 16.04 0.89 -16.20
CA ILE A 422 14.63 1.26 -16.05
C ILE A 422 14.02 0.45 -14.90
N PHE A 423 13.39 1.13 -13.93
CA PHE A 423 12.93 0.50 -12.69
C PHE A 423 11.46 0.76 -12.36
N GLY A 424 10.90 1.89 -12.76
CA GLY A 424 9.51 2.21 -12.45
C GLY A 424 8.82 3.03 -13.53
N GLN A 425 7.60 3.45 -13.21
CA GLN A 425 6.87 4.48 -13.97
C GLN A 425 7.60 5.84 -13.90
N ASP A 426 7.11 6.81 -14.68
CA ASP A 426 7.63 8.19 -14.71
C ASP A 426 9.14 8.32 -15.00
N ASN A 427 9.67 7.40 -15.84
CA ASN A 427 11.09 7.30 -16.20
C ASN A 427 12.03 7.20 -14.97
N THR A 428 11.55 6.58 -13.89
CA THR A 428 12.41 6.24 -12.74
C THR A 428 13.38 5.13 -13.12
N ARG A 429 14.65 5.35 -12.81
CA ARG A 429 15.76 4.44 -13.07
C ARG A 429 16.43 4.06 -11.75
N ALA A 430 16.99 2.87 -11.67
CA ALA A 430 17.67 2.38 -10.47
C ALA A 430 19.07 1.83 -10.77
N LEU A 431 19.89 1.77 -9.72
CA LEU A 431 21.16 1.08 -9.72
C LEU A 431 21.43 0.58 -8.31
N LEU A 432 21.56 -0.74 -8.14
CA LEU A 432 22.05 -1.31 -6.90
C LEU A 432 23.57 -1.22 -6.89
N LEU A 433 24.15 -0.55 -5.90
CA LEU A 433 25.60 -0.43 -5.78
C LEU A 433 26.22 -1.70 -5.19
N SER A 434 27.52 -1.88 -5.41
CA SER A 434 28.34 -2.96 -4.81
C SER A 434 29.11 -2.52 -3.56
N GLU A 435 29.08 -1.22 -3.25
CA GLU A 435 29.84 -0.57 -2.18
C GLU A 435 29.02 0.55 -1.53
N GLU A 436 29.52 1.08 -0.40
CA GLU A 436 28.93 2.22 0.31
C GLU A 436 29.62 3.52 -0.14
N PRO A 437 29.05 4.31 -1.08
CA PRO A 437 29.67 5.54 -1.54
C PRO A 437 29.45 6.68 -0.53
N GLU A 438 30.46 7.52 -0.36
CA GLU A 438 30.31 8.83 0.28
C GLU A 438 29.65 9.86 -0.66
N VAL A 439 29.98 9.81 -1.96
CA VAL A 439 29.47 10.74 -2.98
C VAL A 439 28.97 10.00 -4.21
N VAL A 440 27.72 10.24 -4.55
CA VAL A 440 27.07 9.76 -5.78
C VAL A 440 26.97 10.92 -6.77
N ARG A 441 27.44 10.73 -8.00
CA ARG A 441 27.25 11.72 -9.08
C ARG A 441 26.30 11.16 -10.11
N LEU A 442 25.19 11.84 -10.36
CA LEU A 442 24.27 11.51 -11.44
C LEU A 442 24.40 12.53 -12.56
N GLN A 443 24.57 12.06 -13.79
CA GLN A 443 24.51 12.87 -15.00
C GLN A 443 23.21 12.58 -15.76
N LEU A 444 22.56 13.62 -16.25
CA LEU A 444 21.44 13.49 -17.19
C LEU A 444 21.94 13.59 -18.64
N GLY A 445 21.68 12.56 -19.44
CA GLY A 445 22.08 12.43 -20.84
C GLY A 445 23.58 12.15 -21.04
N ALA A 446 23.94 11.73 -22.25
CA ALA A 446 25.32 11.41 -22.63
C ALA A 446 26.19 12.64 -22.99
N ASP A 447 25.83 13.82 -22.47
CA ASP A 447 26.58 15.06 -22.73
C ASP A 447 28.02 14.97 -22.24
N THR A 448 28.97 15.19 -23.15
CA THR A 448 30.37 15.36 -22.79
C THR A 448 30.63 16.79 -22.32
N LYS A 449 31.73 16.97 -21.59
CA LYS A 449 32.19 18.28 -21.12
C LYS A 449 32.27 19.28 -22.28
N PRO A 450 31.87 20.56 -22.06
CA PRO A 450 31.91 21.20 -20.74
C PRO A 450 30.56 21.54 -20.09
N LEU A 451 29.41 21.57 -20.79
CA LEU A 451 28.09 21.59 -20.14
C LEU A 451 27.59 20.16 -19.94
N GLN A 452 27.58 19.71 -18.70
CA GLN A 452 26.97 18.43 -18.31
C GLN A 452 25.95 18.70 -17.19
N LEU A 453 24.76 18.11 -17.28
CA LEU A 453 23.74 18.20 -16.24
C LEU A 453 24.03 17.18 -15.13
N VAL A 454 25.08 17.46 -14.35
CA VAL A 454 25.57 16.60 -13.26
C VAL A 454 25.16 17.15 -11.91
N ARG A 455 24.65 16.29 -11.02
CA ARG A 455 24.44 16.59 -9.60
C ARG A 455 25.23 15.61 -8.73
N SER A 456 25.80 16.13 -7.66
CA SER A 456 26.50 15.35 -6.65
C SER A 456 25.62 15.28 -5.40
N PHE A 457 25.43 14.08 -4.86
CA PHE A 457 24.67 13.81 -3.65
C PHE A 457 25.59 13.15 -2.63
N ARG A 458 25.59 13.61 -1.38
CA ARG A 458 26.32 12.96 -0.29
C ARG A 458 25.46 11.87 0.32
N LEU A 459 26.03 10.68 0.44
CA LEU A 459 25.40 9.50 1.02
C LEU A 459 26.19 9.10 2.26
N GLU A 460 25.48 8.63 3.29
CA GLU A 460 26.11 8.18 4.55
C GLU A 460 25.43 6.92 5.08
N ALA A 461 26.23 5.87 5.24
CA ALA A 461 25.82 4.61 5.84
C ALA A 461 25.85 4.74 7.37
N ARG A 462 24.71 4.52 8.03
CA ARG A 462 24.59 4.65 9.50
C ARG A 462 24.25 3.31 10.17
N PRO A 463 25.03 2.85 11.17
CA PRO A 463 24.84 1.55 11.82
C PRO A 463 23.72 1.54 12.86
N ASP A 464 23.19 2.71 13.23
CA ASP A 464 22.07 2.87 14.16
C ASP A 464 20.69 2.85 13.47
N LEU A 465 20.66 2.96 12.14
CA LEU A 465 19.42 2.91 11.36
C LEU A 465 18.95 1.46 11.12
N PRO A 466 17.65 1.17 11.23
CA PRO A 466 17.10 -0.16 11.03
C PRO A 466 17.03 -0.52 9.54
N THR A 467 17.30 -1.79 9.22
CA THR A 467 17.13 -2.35 7.88
C THR A 467 15.66 -2.72 7.60
N ALA A 468 15.25 -2.62 6.33
CA ALA A 468 13.93 -3.02 5.90
C ALA A 468 13.80 -4.56 5.84
N GLU A 469 12.70 -5.07 6.39
CA GLU A 469 12.34 -6.49 6.47
C GLU A 469 11.07 -6.75 5.66
N VAL A 470 11.07 -7.81 4.85
CA VAL A 470 9.85 -8.29 4.18
C VAL A 470 9.09 -9.23 5.11
N PHE A 471 7.83 -8.91 5.37
CA PHE A 471 6.92 -9.76 6.14
C PHE A 471 6.09 -10.69 5.24
N LEU A 472 5.72 -10.24 4.03
CA LEU A 472 5.10 -11.05 2.98
C LEU A 472 5.45 -10.50 1.59
N PRO A 473 5.67 -11.34 0.57
CA PRO A 473 5.61 -12.81 0.63
C PRO A 473 6.88 -13.41 1.24
N LEU A 474 6.73 -14.62 1.80
CA LEU A 474 7.82 -15.44 2.32
C LEU A 474 7.84 -16.80 1.61
N PRO A 475 8.99 -17.51 1.54
CA PRO A 475 9.07 -18.83 0.90
C PRO A 475 8.11 -19.88 1.47
N THR A 476 7.74 -19.77 2.75
CA THR A 476 6.79 -20.65 3.45
C THR A 476 5.36 -20.09 3.51
N ASN A 477 5.15 -18.83 3.11
CA ASN A 477 3.86 -18.16 3.10
C ASN A 477 3.83 -17.10 1.98
N PRO A 478 3.32 -17.44 0.77
CA PRO A 478 3.30 -16.51 -0.36
C PRO A 478 2.29 -15.37 -0.20
N GLY A 479 1.58 -15.27 0.94
CA GLY A 479 0.66 -14.16 1.23
C GLY A 479 -0.58 -14.12 0.33
N LEU A 480 -0.93 -15.21 -0.35
CA LEU A 480 -2.05 -15.24 -1.29
C LEU A 480 -3.40 -15.24 -0.56
N LEU A 481 -4.31 -14.41 -1.05
CA LEU A 481 -5.71 -14.33 -0.64
C LEU A 481 -6.58 -15.29 -1.49
N ASP A 482 -7.78 -15.60 -1.00
CA ASP A 482 -8.72 -16.54 -1.65
C ASP A 482 -9.14 -16.11 -3.07
N ASP A 483 -9.09 -14.81 -3.38
CA ASP A 483 -9.39 -14.23 -4.69
C ASP A 483 -8.19 -14.23 -5.68
N GLY A 484 -7.04 -14.73 -5.22
CA GLY A 484 -5.78 -14.82 -5.97
C GLY A 484 -4.89 -13.58 -5.89
N ARG A 485 -5.25 -12.53 -5.14
CA ARG A 485 -4.34 -11.38 -4.90
C ARG A 485 -3.24 -11.76 -3.92
N ALA A 486 -2.08 -11.13 -4.05
CA ALA A 486 -0.98 -11.27 -3.11
C ALA A 486 -0.99 -10.12 -2.10
N ARG A 487 -0.91 -10.46 -0.81
CA ARG A 487 -0.63 -9.51 0.27
C ARG A 487 0.88 -9.26 0.32
N LEU A 488 1.27 -8.03 0.03
CA LEU A 488 2.64 -7.55 0.04
C LEU A 488 2.85 -6.73 1.32
N GLN A 489 3.85 -7.08 2.14
CA GLN A 489 4.11 -6.41 3.41
C GLN A 489 5.61 -6.26 3.67
N VAL A 490 6.01 -5.05 4.03
CA VAL A 490 7.39 -4.67 4.37
C VAL A 490 7.37 -3.68 5.54
N GLY A 491 8.45 -3.57 6.29
CA GLY A 491 8.61 -2.52 7.29
C GLY A 491 9.99 -2.53 7.90
N PHE A 492 10.11 -2.00 9.11
CA PHE A 492 11.32 -2.13 9.92
C PHE A 492 11.05 -3.12 11.07
N GLY A 493 12.08 -3.87 11.46
CA GLY A 493 11.96 -4.95 12.45
C GLY A 493 11.35 -4.54 13.79
N ALA A 494 10.72 -5.49 14.47
CA ALA A 494 9.96 -5.24 15.70
C ALA A 494 10.83 -4.63 16.82
N GLY A 495 10.56 -3.36 17.15
CA GLY A 495 11.31 -2.58 18.15
C GLY A 495 11.98 -1.33 17.60
N ALA A 496 12.04 -1.15 16.28
CA ALA A 496 12.50 0.09 15.66
C ALA A 496 11.46 1.21 15.82
N ASN A 497 11.81 2.30 16.53
CA ASN A 497 10.95 3.48 16.72
C ASN A 497 11.00 4.41 15.50
N VAL A 498 10.49 3.94 14.36
CA VAL A 498 10.48 4.70 13.10
C VAL A 498 9.18 5.50 12.95
N ALA A 499 9.31 6.82 12.81
CA ALA A 499 8.21 7.72 12.50
C ALA A 499 8.04 7.91 10.98
N ASN A 500 6.90 8.51 10.58
CA ASN A 500 6.63 8.99 9.21
C ASN A 500 6.92 7.97 8.10
N MET A 501 6.68 6.68 8.36
CA MET A 501 6.94 5.61 7.41
C MET A 501 6.11 5.75 6.13
N ALA A 502 6.77 5.56 5.00
CA ALA A 502 6.17 5.46 3.67
C ALA A 502 6.90 4.39 2.88
N ALA A 503 6.20 3.61 2.05
CA ALA A 503 6.83 2.61 1.19
C ALA A 503 6.21 2.56 -0.21
N THR A 504 7.03 2.20 -1.19
CA THR A 504 6.60 1.86 -2.56
C THR A 504 7.07 0.45 -2.88
N VAL A 505 6.20 -0.34 -3.50
CA VAL A 505 6.53 -1.67 -4.02
C VAL A 505 6.60 -1.64 -5.54
N TYR A 506 7.57 -2.37 -6.09
CA TYR A 506 7.84 -2.55 -7.52
C TYR A 506 7.91 -4.06 -7.77
N VAL A 507 7.06 -4.58 -8.65
CA VAL A 507 7.02 -6.01 -8.99
C VAL A 507 7.39 -6.18 -10.44
N PHE A 508 8.41 -6.99 -10.68
CA PHE A 508 8.89 -7.37 -11.99
C PHE A 508 8.57 -8.84 -12.24
N GLU A 509 8.23 -9.19 -13.47
CA GLU A 509 8.17 -10.60 -13.88
C GLU A 509 9.60 -11.14 -14.03
N ALA A 510 9.87 -12.28 -13.42
CA ALA A 510 11.16 -12.95 -13.53
C ALA A 510 11.26 -13.68 -14.88
N GLY A 511 12.13 -13.18 -15.76
CA GLY A 511 12.41 -13.76 -17.08
C GLY A 511 13.80 -14.36 -17.19
N ALA A 512 14.00 -15.23 -18.18
CA ALA A 512 15.30 -15.84 -18.50
C ALA A 512 16.23 -14.92 -19.34
N GLY A 513 15.84 -13.67 -19.58
CA GLY A 513 16.62 -12.65 -20.28
C GLY A 513 16.87 -11.40 -19.42
N GLU A 514 17.54 -10.41 -19.99
CA GLU A 514 17.81 -9.12 -19.32
C GLU A 514 16.54 -8.27 -19.16
N ASP A 515 15.55 -8.47 -20.05
CA ASP A 515 14.29 -7.72 -20.06
C ASP A 515 13.34 -8.24 -18.96
N ARG A 516 13.26 -7.50 -17.83
CA ARG A 516 12.37 -7.77 -16.70
C ARG A 516 11.25 -6.74 -16.68
N PRO A 517 10.07 -7.02 -17.24
CA PRO A 517 9.01 -6.02 -17.31
C PRO A 517 8.43 -5.74 -15.92
N LEU A 518 8.32 -4.45 -15.58
CA LEU A 518 7.54 -3.99 -14.43
C LEU A 518 6.05 -4.30 -14.67
N VAL A 519 5.50 -5.22 -13.90
CA VAL A 519 4.08 -5.63 -13.99
C VAL A 519 3.18 -4.93 -13.00
N TYR A 520 3.75 -4.39 -11.91
CA TYR A 520 2.98 -3.68 -10.88
C TYR A 520 3.86 -2.70 -10.09
N GLN A 521 3.30 -1.54 -9.75
CA GLN A 521 3.91 -0.55 -8.87
C GLN A 521 2.83 0.11 -8.03
N ALA A 522 3.03 0.24 -6.72
CA ALA A 522 2.08 0.91 -5.83
C ALA A 522 2.75 1.56 -4.61
N ASN A 523 2.17 2.66 -4.14
CA ASN A 523 2.45 3.19 -2.81
C ASN A 523 1.66 2.38 -1.77
N MET A 524 2.33 1.91 -0.73
CA MET A 524 1.78 1.02 0.28
C MET A 524 1.16 1.81 1.45
N ALA A 525 0.15 1.24 2.10
CA ALA A 525 -0.48 1.83 3.28
C ALA A 525 0.28 1.45 4.56
N CYS A 526 0.87 2.42 5.25
CA CYS A 526 1.70 2.20 6.43
C CYS A 526 0.94 2.41 7.75
N ALA A 527 0.97 1.42 8.63
CA ALA A 527 0.39 1.46 9.98
C ALA A 527 1.17 0.53 10.94
N GLY A 528 1.50 1.02 12.14
CA GLY A 528 2.08 0.19 13.21
C GLY A 528 3.45 -0.42 12.90
N GLY A 529 4.30 0.29 12.14
CA GLY A 529 5.64 -0.18 11.75
C GLY A 529 5.69 -1.02 10.47
N ILE A 530 4.52 -1.33 9.87
CA ILE A 530 4.40 -2.17 8.67
C ILE A 530 3.65 -1.39 7.58
N CYS A 531 4.14 -1.48 6.35
CA CYS A 531 3.50 -1.00 5.14
C CYS A 531 2.94 -2.19 4.35
N GLY A 532 1.66 -2.12 3.97
CA GLY A 532 0.94 -3.19 3.29
C GLY A 532 0.29 -2.75 1.99
N ASP A 533 0.20 -3.69 1.04
CA ASP A 533 -0.64 -3.62 -0.15
C ASP A 533 -1.28 -4.99 -0.42
N GLU A 534 -2.47 -4.99 -1.03
CA GLU A 534 -3.21 -6.19 -1.42
C GLU A 534 -3.80 -6.08 -2.83
N ALA A 535 -3.48 -5.04 -3.62
CA ALA A 535 -4.06 -4.85 -4.94
C ALA A 535 -3.30 -5.61 -6.07
N PHE A 536 -2.07 -6.06 -5.83
CA PHE A 536 -1.35 -6.90 -6.79
C PHE A 536 -2.03 -8.27 -6.98
N LYS A 537 -2.34 -8.61 -8.24
CA LYS A 537 -2.84 -9.95 -8.61
C LYS A 537 -1.80 -10.67 -9.49
N PRO A 538 -0.97 -11.56 -8.92
CA PRO A 538 -0.07 -12.40 -9.70
C PRO A 538 -0.86 -13.41 -10.56
N VAL A 539 -0.18 -13.95 -11.57
CA VAL A 539 -0.66 -15.05 -12.43
C VAL A 539 0.06 -16.32 -12.00
N ASP A 540 -0.64 -17.46 -11.92
CA ASP A 540 0.00 -18.74 -11.57
C ASP A 540 0.94 -19.23 -12.68
N GLY A 541 1.86 -20.13 -12.34
CA GLY A 541 2.92 -20.58 -13.26
C GLY A 541 3.98 -19.52 -13.57
N ARG A 542 3.95 -18.36 -12.90
CA ARG A 542 4.94 -17.28 -13.05
C ARG A 542 5.74 -17.05 -11.78
N ALA A 543 6.96 -16.53 -11.98
CA ALA A 543 7.82 -16.04 -10.92
C ALA A 543 7.92 -14.51 -10.99
N TYR A 544 8.02 -13.88 -9.83
CA TYR A 544 8.09 -12.43 -9.68
C TYR A 544 9.21 -12.05 -8.72
N GLN A 545 9.94 -10.99 -9.08
CA GLN A 545 10.92 -10.34 -8.22
C GLN A 545 10.30 -9.04 -7.70
N ILE A 546 10.27 -8.88 -6.37
CA ILE A 546 9.56 -7.80 -5.71
C ILE A 546 10.57 -6.95 -4.95
N TYR A 547 10.68 -5.69 -5.34
CA TYR A 547 11.49 -4.69 -4.64
C TYR A 547 10.58 -3.77 -3.83
N TYR A 548 10.94 -3.60 -2.57
CA TYR A 548 10.32 -2.64 -1.66
C TYR A 548 11.31 -1.51 -1.41
N VAL A 549 10.82 -0.29 -1.37
CA VAL A 549 11.59 0.89 -0.94
C VAL A 549 10.85 1.49 0.23
N VAL A 550 11.48 1.53 1.40
CA VAL A 550 10.87 1.94 2.67
C VAL A 550 11.62 3.15 3.21
N GLN A 551 10.90 4.24 3.38
CA GLN A 551 11.38 5.48 3.98
C GLN A 551 10.86 5.61 5.41
N GLY A 552 11.60 6.30 6.25
CA GLY A 552 11.23 6.56 7.63
C GLY A 552 12.04 7.69 8.26
N GLU A 553 11.76 7.96 9.53
CA GLU A 553 12.38 9.04 10.29
C GLU A 553 12.73 8.56 11.71
N ILE A 554 13.97 8.81 12.14
CA ILE A 554 14.48 8.58 13.51
C ILE A 554 15.20 9.86 13.93
N ASP A 555 14.95 10.35 15.14
CA ASP A 555 15.60 11.55 15.69
C ASP A 555 15.58 12.77 14.73
N ASN A 556 14.43 12.96 14.06
CA ASN A 556 14.17 13.96 13.01
C ASN A 556 15.07 13.85 11.75
N VAL A 557 15.77 12.72 11.58
CA VAL A 557 16.57 12.39 10.39
C VAL A 557 15.78 11.45 9.49
N ARG A 558 15.49 11.90 8.26
CA ARG A 558 14.90 11.03 7.24
C ARG A 558 15.95 10.09 6.63
N PHE A 559 15.56 8.84 6.44
CA PHE A 559 16.36 7.80 5.82
C PHE A 559 15.50 6.86 4.98
N SER A 560 16.16 5.90 4.31
CA SER A 560 15.48 4.76 3.69
C SER A 560 16.34 3.51 3.69
N ASP A 561 15.68 2.36 3.62
CA ASP A 561 16.27 1.12 3.11
C ASP A 561 15.37 0.54 2.01
N TRP A 562 15.88 -0.43 1.28
CA TRP A 562 15.13 -1.24 0.33
C TRP A 562 15.02 -2.68 0.84
N ALA A 563 14.13 -3.49 0.31
CA ALA A 563 14.12 -4.93 0.57
C ALA A 563 13.70 -5.70 -0.69
N GLU A 564 14.04 -6.98 -0.77
CA GLU A 564 13.71 -7.82 -1.91
C GLU A 564 13.05 -9.12 -1.45
N ALA A 565 12.06 -9.58 -2.21
CA ALA A 565 11.49 -10.91 -2.09
C ALA A 565 11.21 -11.52 -3.47
N ALA A 566 11.12 -12.84 -3.52
CA ALA A 566 10.63 -13.58 -4.66
C ALA A 566 9.23 -14.14 -4.37
N LEU A 567 8.37 -14.14 -5.38
CA LEU A 567 7.07 -14.81 -5.37
C LEU A 567 7.00 -15.75 -6.57
N GLU A 568 7.16 -17.05 -6.33
CA GLU A 568 7.01 -18.09 -7.35
C GLU A 568 5.67 -18.80 -7.16
N LEU A 569 4.83 -18.78 -8.19
CA LEU A 569 3.56 -19.49 -8.20
C LEU A 569 3.66 -20.71 -9.11
N ALA A 570 3.48 -21.90 -8.54
CA ALA A 570 3.29 -23.11 -9.34
C ALA A 570 2.01 -22.99 -10.19
N PRO A 571 1.93 -23.65 -11.37
CA PRO A 571 0.71 -23.73 -12.16
C PRO A 571 -0.50 -24.16 -11.33
N ALA A 572 -1.68 -23.59 -11.62
CA ALA A 572 -2.88 -23.85 -10.84
C ALA A 572 -4.15 -24.01 -11.70
N VAL A 573 -5.12 -24.74 -11.15
CA VAL A 573 -6.50 -24.87 -11.65
C VAL A 573 -7.46 -24.27 -10.63
N TYR A 574 -8.41 -23.46 -11.09
CA TYR A 574 -9.46 -22.85 -10.28
C TYR A 574 -10.78 -23.60 -10.45
N LEU A 575 -11.43 -23.95 -9.34
CA LEU A 575 -12.82 -24.39 -9.30
C LEU A 575 -13.61 -23.44 -8.38
N ARG A 576 -14.45 -22.58 -8.97
CA ARG A 576 -15.25 -21.56 -8.26
C ARG A 576 -16.74 -21.87 -8.32
N GLY A 577 -17.55 -21.21 -7.50
CA GLY A 577 -19.02 -21.36 -7.48
C GLY A 577 -19.55 -22.36 -6.44
N LEU A 578 -18.66 -23.19 -5.87
CA LEU A 578 -19.02 -24.08 -4.77
C LEU A 578 -19.34 -23.32 -3.47
N PRO A 579 -20.31 -23.79 -2.66
CA PRO A 579 -20.56 -23.24 -1.33
C PRO A 579 -19.43 -23.63 -0.36
N ALA A 580 -19.22 -22.83 0.68
CA ALA A 580 -18.16 -23.03 1.67
C ALA A 580 -18.27 -24.34 2.49
N GLN A 581 -19.45 -24.96 2.49
CA GLN A 581 -19.68 -26.31 3.01
C GLN A 581 -20.53 -27.07 1.99
N LEU A 582 -20.09 -28.28 1.61
CA LEU A 582 -20.79 -29.13 0.66
C LEU A 582 -21.77 -30.07 1.40
N ASP A 583 -22.99 -29.58 1.63
CA ASP A 583 -24.12 -30.42 2.05
C ASP A 583 -24.78 -31.05 0.82
N LEU A 584 -24.60 -32.35 0.65
CA LEU A 584 -25.13 -33.11 -0.49
C LEU A 584 -26.67 -33.16 -0.49
N ALA A 585 -27.35 -32.94 0.65
CA ALA A 585 -28.80 -32.80 0.69
C ALA A 585 -29.30 -31.49 0.04
N GLN A 586 -28.42 -30.49 -0.08
CA GLN A 586 -28.70 -29.19 -0.70
C GLN A 586 -28.18 -29.09 -2.15
N MET A 587 -27.62 -30.17 -2.70
CA MET A 587 -27.15 -30.21 -4.08
C MET A 587 -28.32 -30.03 -5.06
N PRO A 588 -28.23 -29.10 -6.03
CA PRO A 588 -29.25 -28.95 -7.07
C PRO A 588 -29.39 -30.22 -7.93
N ALA A 589 -30.56 -30.41 -8.56
CA ALA A 589 -30.83 -31.60 -9.36
C ALA A 589 -29.84 -31.82 -10.53
N GLU A 590 -29.24 -30.75 -11.06
CA GLU A 590 -28.22 -30.80 -12.11
C GLU A 590 -26.78 -30.77 -11.58
N GLY A 591 -26.57 -30.82 -10.26
CA GLY A 591 -25.28 -30.59 -9.61
C GLY A 591 -25.04 -29.13 -9.22
N TRP A 592 -23.93 -28.85 -8.54
CA TRP A 592 -23.53 -27.48 -8.24
C TRP A 592 -22.90 -26.82 -9.48
N PRO A 593 -23.37 -25.64 -9.93
CA PRO A 593 -22.74 -24.93 -11.02
C PRO A 593 -21.36 -24.45 -10.59
N VAL A 594 -20.35 -24.74 -11.39
CA VAL A 594 -18.95 -24.39 -11.12
C VAL A 594 -18.29 -23.72 -12.31
N GLU A 595 -17.41 -22.77 -12.00
CA GLU A 595 -16.57 -22.09 -12.97
C GLU A 595 -15.15 -22.66 -12.88
N LEU A 596 -14.72 -23.31 -13.97
CA LEU A 596 -13.40 -23.93 -14.14
C LEU A 596 -12.48 -22.99 -14.93
N GLY A 597 -11.21 -22.87 -14.55
CA GLY A 597 -10.23 -22.10 -15.33
C GLY A 597 -8.77 -22.45 -15.03
N SER A 598 -7.91 -22.24 -16.02
CA SER A 598 -6.45 -22.32 -15.85
C SER A 598 -5.89 -21.03 -15.26
N GLY A 599 -4.93 -21.15 -14.34
CA GLY A 599 -4.08 -20.05 -13.89
C GLY A 599 -2.75 -19.94 -14.63
N THR A 600 -2.42 -20.88 -15.52
CA THR A 600 -1.09 -21.05 -16.13
C THR A 600 -1.11 -20.91 -17.65
N GLN A 601 0.06 -20.68 -18.25
CA GLN A 601 0.28 -20.78 -19.70
C GLN A 601 0.56 -22.21 -20.18
N GLU A 602 0.80 -23.16 -19.27
CA GLU A 602 0.98 -24.57 -19.61
C GLU A 602 -0.38 -25.22 -19.92
N GLU A 603 -0.46 -26.00 -21.00
CA GLU A 603 -1.69 -26.66 -21.42
C GLU A 603 -2.10 -27.74 -20.39
N ILE A 604 -3.16 -27.48 -19.64
CA ILE A 604 -3.78 -28.45 -18.74
C ILE A 604 -4.84 -29.20 -19.55
N GLY A 605 -4.84 -30.53 -19.47
CA GLY A 605 -5.80 -31.37 -20.18
C GLY A 605 -7.17 -31.29 -19.53
N SER A 606 -7.37 -32.06 -18.46
CA SER A 606 -8.66 -32.13 -17.75
C SER A 606 -8.55 -32.17 -16.24
N LEU A 607 -9.58 -31.67 -15.57
CA LEU A 607 -9.80 -31.78 -14.13
C LEU A 607 -10.86 -32.86 -13.89
N ALA A 608 -10.48 -33.91 -13.17
CA ALA A 608 -11.37 -34.99 -12.76
C ALA A 608 -11.63 -34.94 -11.24
N ALA A 609 -12.84 -35.28 -10.81
CA ALA A 609 -13.17 -35.49 -9.40
C ALA A 609 -13.59 -36.93 -9.12
N SER A 610 -13.39 -37.37 -7.88
CA SER A 610 -13.83 -38.65 -7.35
C SER A 610 -14.32 -38.46 -5.92
N ILE A 611 -15.31 -39.23 -5.47
CA ILE A 611 -15.90 -39.11 -4.13
C ILE A 611 -15.70 -40.40 -3.32
N VAL A 612 -15.45 -40.26 -2.03
CA VAL A 612 -15.55 -41.34 -1.04
C VAL A 612 -16.43 -40.87 0.10
N LEU A 613 -17.59 -41.51 0.28
CA LEU A 613 -18.50 -41.30 1.40
C LEU A 613 -18.46 -42.50 2.34
N ARG A 614 -18.57 -42.24 3.64
CA ARG A 614 -18.61 -43.25 4.71
C ARG A 614 -19.79 -43.01 5.62
N ASN A 615 -20.44 -44.07 6.05
CA ASN A 615 -21.46 -43.99 7.08
C ASN A 615 -20.80 -43.64 8.43
N GLY A 616 -21.28 -42.61 9.12
CA GLY A 616 -20.69 -42.12 10.37
C GLY A 616 -20.91 -43.05 11.58
N GLU A 617 -21.89 -43.96 11.52
CA GLU A 617 -22.15 -44.96 12.57
C GLU A 617 -21.32 -46.24 12.38
N THR A 618 -21.14 -46.71 11.13
CA THR A 618 -20.45 -47.99 10.84
C THR A 618 -19.02 -47.85 10.28
N GLY A 619 -18.65 -46.68 9.75
CA GLY A 619 -17.38 -46.44 9.05
C GLY A 619 -17.26 -47.06 7.66
N GLU A 620 -18.27 -47.83 7.24
CA GLU A 620 -18.33 -48.51 5.94
C GLU A 620 -18.45 -47.51 4.79
N VAL A 621 -17.84 -47.83 3.64
CA VAL A 621 -17.94 -47.00 2.44
C VAL A 621 -19.33 -47.15 1.83
N ALA A 622 -19.92 -46.02 1.44
CA ALA A 622 -21.17 -45.96 0.74
C ALA A 622 -21.01 -46.50 -0.71
N GLU A 623 -21.33 -47.77 -0.93
CA GLU A 623 -21.34 -48.39 -2.26
C GLU A 623 -22.41 -47.75 -3.16
N GLY A 624 -22.14 -47.69 -4.47
CA GLY A 624 -23.06 -47.15 -5.47
C GLY A 624 -23.03 -45.63 -5.64
N VAL A 625 -22.42 -44.87 -4.71
CA VAL A 625 -22.22 -43.43 -4.88
C VAL A 625 -21.04 -43.16 -5.80
N THR A 626 -21.25 -42.31 -6.79
CA THR A 626 -20.23 -41.89 -7.76
C THR A 626 -20.33 -40.37 -7.99
N LEU A 627 -19.28 -39.79 -8.56
CA LEU A 627 -19.23 -38.38 -8.91
C LEU A 627 -18.93 -38.27 -10.40
N ASP A 628 -19.77 -37.54 -11.12
CA ASP A 628 -19.70 -37.36 -12.56
C ASP A 628 -19.13 -35.97 -12.86
N PHE A 629 -17.80 -35.90 -13.02
CA PHE A 629 -17.05 -34.68 -13.30
C PHE A 629 -15.67 -35.02 -13.87
N VAL A 630 -15.54 -34.87 -15.19
CA VAL A 630 -14.26 -34.88 -15.92
C VAL A 630 -14.39 -33.82 -17.00
N GLU A 631 -13.73 -32.68 -16.80
CA GLU A 631 -13.92 -31.48 -17.62
C GLU A 631 -12.57 -30.99 -18.16
N ASP A 632 -12.52 -30.64 -19.44
CA ASP A 632 -11.33 -30.06 -20.06
C ASP A 632 -11.05 -28.67 -19.48
N VAL A 633 -9.82 -28.41 -19.06
CA VAL A 633 -9.45 -27.12 -18.46
C VAL A 633 -9.15 -26.12 -19.57
N PRO A 634 -9.85 -24.97 -19.66
CA PRO A 634 -9.63 -24.04 -20.75
C PRO A 634 -8.26 -23.36 -20.64
N GLU A 635 -7.50 -23.34 -21.73
CA GLU A 635 -6.22 -22.62 -21.84
C GLU A 635 -6.35 -21.12 -21.54
N GLN A 636 -7.51 -20.52 -21.83
CA GLN A 636 -7.79 -19.10 -21.62
C GLN A 636 -9.23 -18.88 -21.14
N GLY A 637 -9.41 -17.95 -20.19
CA GLY A 637 -10.72 -17.62 -19.65
C GLY A 637 -11.24 -18.68 -18.69
N THR A 638 -12.56 -18.87 -18.68
CA THR A 638 -13.23 -19.85 -17.82
C THR A 638 -14.32 -20.63 -18.58
N ALA A 639 -14.54 -21.87 -18.14
CA ALA A 639 -15.58 -22.77 -18.61
C ALA A 639 -16.61 -22.97 -17.49
N GLN A 640 -17.88 -23.17 -17.88
CA GLN A 640 -18.95 -23.50 -16.95
C GLN A 640 -19.17 -25.02 -16.98
N ALA A 641 -19.16 -25.64 -15.81
CA ALA A 641 -19.40 -27.07 -15.62
C ALA A 641 -20.34 -27.30 -14.41
N ALA A 642 -20.69 -28.56 -14.13
CA ALA A 642 -21.55 -28.92 -13.01
C ALA A 642 -20.95 -30.07 -12.19
N LEU A 643 -20.64 -29.82 -10.91
CA LEU A 643 -20.16 -30.85 -10.00
C LEU A 643 -21.36 -31.65 -9.48
N ARG A 644 -21.56 -32.88 -9.97
CA ARG A 644 -22.73 -33.72 -9.66
C ARG A 644 -22.34 -35.05 -9.01
N VAL A 645 -23.03 -35.38 -7.92
CA VAL A 645 -22.94 -36.68 -7.25
C VAL A 645 -24.17 -37.52 -7.61
N LEU A 646 -23.98 -38.82 -7.83
CA LEU A 646 -25.00 -39.76 -8.29
C LEU A 646 -25.11 -40.95 -7.32
N GLY A 647 -26.30 -41.55 -7.20
CA GLY A 647 -26.55 -42.72 -6.37
C GLY A 647 -26.90 -42.43 -4.90
N LEU A 648 -27.01 -41.15 -4.51
CA LEU A 648 -27.36 -40.74 -3.13
C LEU A 648 -28.73 -41.30 -2.69
N GLU A 649 -29.65 -41.49 -3.63
CA GLU A 649 -30.98 -42.06 -3.42
C GLU A 649 -30.98 -43.57 -3.08
N THR A 650 -29.83 -44.24 -3.23
CA THR A 650 -29.66 -45.66 -2.89
C THR A 650 -29.14 -45.89 -1.47
N LEU A 651 -28.77 -44.81 -0.76
CA LEU A 651 -28.23 -44.87 0.58
C LEU A 651 -29.26 -45.26 1.63
N ARG A 652 -28.81 -45.97 2.67
CA ARG A 652 -29.62 -46.23 3.85
C ARG A 652 -29.70 -44.97 4.71
N PRO A 653 -30.73 -44.83 5.56
CA PRO A 653 -30.78 -43.77 6.55
C PRO A 653 -29.56 -43.74 7.48
N GLY A 654 -29.09 -42.54 7.82
CA GLY A 654 -27.90 -42.31 8.63
C GLY A 654 -27.18 -41.02 8.25
N ALA A 655 -26.20 -40.63 9.07
CA ALA A 655 -25.25 -39.57 8.74
C ALA A 655 -24.08 -40.14 7.92
N TYR A 656 -23.64 -39.41 6.91
CA TYR A 656 -22.50 -39.74 6.06
C TYR A 656 -21.54 -38.55 5.98
N GLU A 657 -20.25 -38.85 6.10
CA GLU A 657 -19.16 -37.90 5.92
C GLU A 657 -18.20 -38.43 4.86
N GLY A 658 -17.54 -37.54 4.13
CA GLY A 658 -16.69 -37.94 3.03
C GLY A 658 -15.85 -36.82 2.46
N GLU A 659 -15.13 -37.15 1.41
CA GLU A 659 -14.25 -36.24 0.69
C GLU A 659 -14.42 -36.40 -0.83
N ILE A 660 -14.40 -35.28 -1.54
CA ILE A 660 -14.22 -35.22 -2.98
C ILE A 660 -12.76 -34.92 -3.26
N THR A 661 -12.04 -35.83 -3.92
CA THR A 661 -10.66 -35.62 -4.39
C THR A 661 -10.66 -35.19 -5.84
N LEU A 662 -10.04 -34.05 -6.11
CA LEU A 662 -9.80 -33.45 -7.43
C LEU A 662 -8.38 -33.81 -7.94
N LYS A 663 -8.23 -34.05 -9.24
CA LYS A 663 -6.95 -34.35 -9.89
C LYS A 663 -6.89 -33.75 -11.28
N ALA A 664 -5.82 -33.03 -11.58
CA ALA A 664 -5.53 -32.54 -12.92
C ALA A 664 -4.73 -33.57 -13.74
N THR A 665 -4.96 -33.58 -15.05
CA THR A 665 -4.17 -34.32 -16.01
C THR A 665 -3.70 -33.41 -17.14
N ASN A 666 -2.59 -33.77 -17.79
CA ASN A 666 -2.14 -33.10 -19.00
C ASN A 666 -2.93 -33.61 -20.23
N PRO A 667 -2.78 -33.00 -21.43
CA PRO A 667 -3.50 -33.41 -22.64
C PRO A 667 -3.26 -34.86 -23.10
N ALA A 668 -2.22 -35.52 -22.56
CA ALA A 668 -1.96 -36.95 -22.78
C ALA A 668 -2.59 -37.87 -21.71
N GLY A 669 -3.49 -37.34 -20.86
CA GLY A 669 -4.20 -38.08 -19.81
C GLY A 669 -3.32 -38.53 -18.65
N ARG A 670 -2.12 -37.94 -18.47
CA ARG A 670 -1.21 -38.28 -17.37
C ARG A 670 -1.42 -37.33 -16.20
N PRO A 671 -1.34 -37.78 -14.93
CA PRO A 671 -1.41 -36.90 -13.77
C PRO A 671 -0.42 -35.75 -13.87
N MET A 672 -0.90 -34.54 -13.60
CA MET A 672 -0.11 -33.30 -13.66
C MET A 672 -0.05 -32.69 -12.26
N ASN A 673 1.14 -32.26 -11.83
CA ASN A 673 1.33 -31.66 -10.52
C ASN A 673 1.06 -30.15 -10.59
N VAL A 674 -0.18 -29.75 -10.33
CA VAL A 674 -0.67 -28.36 -10.33
C VAL A 674 -1.47 -28.10 -9.06
N ASN A 675 -1.42 -26.87 -8.54
CA ASN A 675 -2.23 -26.49 -7.39
C ASN A 675 -3.72 -26.44 -7.76
N ILE A 676 -4.57 -27.12 -7.01
CA ILE A 676 -6.03 -27.06 -7.21
C ILE A 676 -6.62 -26.13 -6.13
N ARG A 677 -7.35 -25.10 -6.55
CA ARG A 677 -8.03 -24.15 -5.64
C ARG A 677 -9.55 -24.36 -5.68
N PRO A 678 -10.25 -24.45 -4.52
CA PRO A 678 -9.79 -24.13 -3.17
C PRO A 678 -8.92 -25.21 -2.49
N GLY A 679 -8.91 -26.45 -3.01
CA GLY A 679 -8.02 -27.51 -2.56
C GLY A 679 -8.15 -28.77 -3.42
N GLU A 680 -7.18 -29.69 -3.31
CA GLU A 680 -7.28 -31.02 -3.94
C GLU A 680 -8.35 -31.91 -3.29
N THR A 681 -8.75 -31.60 -2.06
CA THR A 681 -9.74 -32.36 -1.29
C THR A 681 -10.81 -31.42 -0.74
N LEU A 682 -12.08 -31.74 -0.97
CA LEU A 682 -13.24 -30.98 -0.50
C LEU A 682 -14.08 -31.85 0.44
N PRO A 683 -14.30 -31.46 1.71
CA PRO A 683 -15.13 -32.24 2.63
C PRO A 683 -16.62 -32.13 2.25
N VAL A 684 -17.32 -33.27 2.31
CA VAL A 684 -18.76 -33.40 2.05
C VAL A 684 -19.48 -34.06 3.22
N HIS A 685 -20.75 -33.72 3.39
CA HIS A 685 -21.63 -34.37 4.35
C HIS A 685 -23.02 -34.62 3.75
N LEU A 686 -23.73 -35.62 4.29
CA LEU A 686 -25.10 -35.95 3.93
C LEU A 686 -25.81 -36.61 5.12
N THR A 687 -26.99 -36.10 5.48
CA THR A 687 -27.89 -36.80 6.41
C THR A 687 -29.06 -37.39 5.63
N VAL A 688 -29.18 -38.71 5.63
CA VAL A 688 -30.34 -39.43 5.08
C VAL A 688 -31.31 -39.71 6.21
N GLU A 689 -32.41 -38.96 6.25
CA GLU A 689 -33.43 -39.09 7.30
C GLU A 689 -34.11 -40.48 7.31
N ARG A 690 -34.42 -40.98 8.51
CA ARG A 690 -35.19 -42.22 8.68
C ARG A 690 -36.67 -41.99 8.36
N PRO A 691 -37.30 -42.79 7.47
CA PRO A 691 -38.74 -42.73 7.27
C PRO A 691 -39.48 -43.04 8.58
N LEU A 692 -40.40 -42.17 8.98
CA LEU A 692 -41.07 -42.22 10.29
C LEU A 692 -42.58 -42.36 10.13
N ALA A 693 -43.17 -43.30 10.86
CA ALA A 693 -44.61 -43.39 11.08
C ALA A 693 -44.97 -42.91 12.50
N ARG A 694 -45.94 -42.01 12.62
CA ARG A 694 -46.48 -41.53 13.88
C ARG A 694 -47.88 -42.12 14.08
N ILE A 695 -48.12 -42.74 15.24
CA ILE A 695 -49.43 -43.28 15.61
C ILE A 695 -50.08 -42.27 16.56
N ASP A 696 -51.16 -41.63 16.12
CA ASP A 696 -51.83 -40.55 16.88
C ASP A 696 -52.78 -41.10 17.97
N ALA A 697 -52.34 -42.14 18.69
CA ALA A 697 -53.08 -42.78 19.77
C ALA A 697 -52.15 -43.22 20.91
N GLN A 698 -52.48 -42.83 22.14
CA GLN A 698 -51.77 -43.28 23.36
C GLN A 698 -52.33 -44.59 23.92
N ALA A 699 -53.58 -44.92 23.57
CA ALA A 699 -54.21 -46.21 23.84
C ALA A 699 -55.20 -46.57 22.73
N VAL A 700 -55.44 -47.86 22.51
CA VAL A 700 -56.51 -48.38 21.63
C VAL A 700 -57.68 -48.84 22.48
N ASP A 701 -58.84 -48.21 22.31
CA ASP A 701 -60.09 -48.69 22.92
C ASP A 701 -60.92 -49.40 21.86
N PHE A 702 -61.16 -50.71 22.06
CA PHE A 702 -62.06 -51.51 21.22
C PHE A 702 -63.52 -51.41 21.67
N GLY A 703 -63.82 -50.60 22.69
CA GLY A 703 -65.16 -50.37 23.21
C GLY A 703 -65.66 -51.43 24.18
N GLU A 704 -66.96 -51.34 24.47
CA GLU A 704 -67.68 -52.19 25.40
C GLU A 704 -68.63 -53.14 24.65
N VAL A 705 -68.57 -54.43 25.01
CA VAL A 705 -69.44 -55.49 24.50
C VAL A 705 -70.19 -56.09 25.68
N LEU A 706 -71.52 -56.19 25.56
CA LEU A 706 -72.33 -56.88 26.56
C LEU A 706 -72.07 -58.40 26.51
N PHE A 707 -71.82 -59.01 27.66
CA PHE A 707 -71.56 -60.44 27.76
C PHE A 707 -72.78 -61.28 27.34
N ASP A 708 -72.59 -62.29 26.51
CA ASP A 708 -73.60 -63.31 26.23
C ASP A 708 -73.18 -64.64 26.90
N THR A 709 -74.12 -65.26 27.61
CA THR A 709 -73.91 -66.56 28.26
C THR A 709 -73.93 -67.74 27.27
N SER A 710 -74.25 -67.49 26.01
CA SER A 710 -74.13 -68.44 24.91
C SER A 710 -72.71 -69.03 24.79
N PRO A 711 -72.57 -70.36 24.60
CA PRO A 711 -71.26 -70.98 24.35
C PRO A 711 -70.60 -70.49 23.05
N ASN A 712 -71.36 -69.81 22.18
CA ASN A 712 -70.89 -69.21 20.94
C ASN A 712 -70.47 -67.73 21.08
N PHE A 713 -70.59 -67.10 22.25
CA PHE A 713 -70.11 -65.74 22.48
C PHE A 713 -68.61 -65.64 22.15
N ARG A 714 -68.23 -64.67 21.33
CA ARG A 714 -66.84 -64.35 20.98
C ARG A 714 -66.70 -62.83 20.94
N LEU A 715 -65.52 -62.34 21.30
CA LEU A 715 -65.17 -60.97 20.97
C LEU A 715 -64.85 -60.90 19.48
N ASP A 716 -65.45 -59.93 18.80
CA ASP A 716 -65.14 -59.51 17.44
C ASP A 716 -65.39 -58.00 17.39
N GLN A 717 -64.34 -57.21 17.60
CA GLN A 717 -64.38 -55.74 17.66
C GLN A 717 -63.28 -55.15 16.79
N SER A 718 -63.51 -53.96 16.25
CA SER A 718 -62.56 -53.30 15.35
C SER A 718 -62.25 -51.88 15.83
N ALA A 719 -60.98 -51.50 15.78
CA ALA A 719 -60.51 -50.15 16.05
C ALA A 719 -59.67 -49.65 14.87
N LEU A 720 -59.73 -48.36 14.58
CA LEU A 720 -58.97 -47.71 13.51
C LEU A 720 -57.93 -46.79 14.15
N LEU A 721 -56.64 -47.11 13.97
CA LEU A 721 -55.54 -46.29 14.45
C LEU A 721 -55.13 -45.25 13.39
N PRO A 722 -55.23 -43.94 13.64
CA PRO A 722 -54.69 -42.95 12.72
C PRO A 722 -53.15 -43.00 12.68
N VAL A 723 -52.59 -42.96 11.48
CA VAL A 723 -51.15 -42.99 11.23
C VAL A 723 -50.75 -41.84 10.31
N ALA A 724 -49.76 -41.04 10.72
CA ALA A 724 -49.15 -40.00 9.89
C ALA A 724 -47.72 -40.39 9.51
N PHE A 725 -47.40 -40.38 8.22
CA PHE A 725 -46.05 -40.66 7.72
C PHE A 725 -45.27 -39.38 7.45
N ALA A 726 -44.03 -39.32 7.90
CA ALA A 726 -43.02 -38.39 7.41
C ALA A 726 -42.17 -39.11 6.36
N GLY A 727 -42.37 -38.75 5.09
CA GLY A 727 -41.79 -39.44 3.94
C GLY A 727 -42.82 -40.35 3.24
N ARG A 728 -42.34 -41.39 2.55
CA ARG A 728 -43.20 -42.34 1.84
C ARG A 728 -43.88 -43.30 2.83
N PRO A 729 -45.19 -43.59 2.69
CA PRO A 729 -45.86 -44.61 3.50
C PRO A 729 -45.19 -45.98 3.38
N PHE A 730 -45.08 -46.68 4.51
CA PHE A 730 -44.45 -48.00 4.59
C PHE A 730 -45.28 -48.96 5.45
N LYS A 731 -45.07 -50.27 5.27
CA LYS A 731 -45.82 -51.29 6.02
C LYS A 731 -45.44 -51.29 7.50
N ILE A 732 -46.44 -51.10 8.36
CA ILE A 732 -46.30 -51.26 9.81
C ILE A 732 -46.66 -52.71 10.16
N THR A 733 -45.78 -53.36 10.90
CA THR A 733 -46.02 -54.68 11.51
C THR A 733 -46.44 -54.47 12.96
N VAL A 734 -47.44 -55.22 13.40
CA VAL A 734 -47.97 -55.13 14.77
C VAL A 734 -47.90 -56.50 15.43
N THR A 735 -47.36 -56.54 16.65
CA THR A 735 -47.36 -57.71 17.52
C THR A 735 -48.11 -57.39 18.81
N SER A 736 -49.03 -58.27 19.22
CA SER A 736 -49.67 -58.17 20.53
C SER A 736 -48.81 -58.89 21.56
N GLY A 737 -48.56 -58.24 22.71
CA GLY A 737 -48.14 -58.93 23.92
C GLY A 737 -49.30 -59.76 24.52
N ASP A 738 -49.00 -60.47 25.61
CA ASP A 738 -49.96 -61.34 26.28
C ASP A 738 -51.17 -60.55 26.82
N PRO A 739 -52.41 -60.90 26.42
CA PRO A 739 -53.62 -60.26 26.93
C PRO A 739 -53.94 -60.69 28.38
N SER A 740 -54.56 -59.81 29.16
CA SER A 740 -55.11 -60.16 30.47
C SER A 740 -56.30 -61.15 30.39
N CYS A 741 -57.00 -61.16 29.25
CA CYS A 741 -58.06 -62.13 28.94
C CYS A 741 -57.52 -63.29 28.10
N SER A 742 -57.70 -64.52 28.58
CA SER A 742 -57.31 -65.72 27.83
C SER A 742 -58.09 -65.87 26.52
N SER A 743 -57.45 -66.50 25.52
CA SER A 743 -58.03 -66.77 24.20
C SER A 743 -58.36 -65.55 23.32
N VAL A 744 -57.90 -64.34 23.69
CA VAL A 744 -58.03 -63.11 22.88
C VAL A 744 -56.77 -62.93 22.00
N ARG A 745 -56.94 -62.40 20.79
CA ARG A 745 -55.85 -62.01 19.88
C ARG A 745 -56.23 -60.76 19.09
N ILE A 746 -55.24 -59.94 18.75
CA ILE A 746 -55.41 -58.82 17.83
C ILE A 746 -54.74 -59.17 16.50
N VAL A 747 -55.45 -58.96 15.40
CA VAL A 747 -54.94 -59.07 14.03
C VAL A 747 -54.99 -57.69 13.39
N THR A 748 -54.00 -57.35 12.58
CA THR A 748 -53.91 -56.04 11.92
C THR A 748 -54.17 -56.18 10.42
N GLY A 749 -54.97 -55.28 9.86
CA GLY A 749 -55.22 -55.15 8.42
C GLY A 749 -54.15 -54.34 7.70
N ASP A 750 -54.24 -54.25 6.38
CA ASP A 750 -53.39 -53.34 5.61
C ASP A 750 -53.79 -51.86 5.84
N LEU A 751 -52.85 -50.95 5.65
CA LEU A 751 -53.09 -49.50 5.75
C LEU A 751 -54.15 -49.06 4.72
N ALA A 752 -55.13 -48.30 5.17
CA ALA A 752 -56.21 -47.76 4.35
C ALA A 752 -56.27 -46.23 4.45
N GLU A 753 -56.77 -45.55 3.42
CA GLU A 753 -57.26 -44.18 3.59
C GLU A 753 -58.72 -44.19 4.03
N GLN A 754 -59.02 -43.39 5.04
CA GLN A 754 -60.38 -43.10 5.47
C GLN A 754 -60.48 -41.62 5.88
N ASP A 755 -61.50 -40.92 5.37
CA ASP A 755 -61.77 -39.51 5.66
C ASP A 755 -60.56 -38.56 5.48
N GLY A 756 -59.72 -38.85 4.49
CA GLY A 756 -58.50 -38.08 4.18
C GLY A 756 -57.34 -38.31 5.16
N ARG A 757 -57.37 -39.42 5.91
CA ARG A 757 -56.29 -39.84 6.83
C ARG A 757 -55.90 -41.28 6.55
N THR A 758 -54.62 -41.60 6.68
CA THR A 758 -54.18 -42.99 6.69
C THR A 758 -54.51 -43.61 8.04
N VAL A 759 -55.14 -44.78 8.03
CA VAL A 759 -55.52 -45.55 9.21
C VAL A 759 -55.02 -46.98 9.12
N LEU A 760 -54.70 -47.56 10.27
CA LEU A 760 -54.30 -48.95 10.46
C LEU A 760 -55.44 -49.70 11.17
N PRO A 761 -56.17 -50.59 10.46
CA PRO A 761 -57.26 -51.35 11.06
C PRO A 761 -56.74 -52.44 12.01
N LEU A 762 -57.30 -52.48 13.22
CA LEU A 762 -57.06 -53.51 14.22
C LEU A 762 -58.34 -54.28 14.47
N HIS A 763 -58.25 -55.62 14.51
CA HIS A 763 -59.37 -56.53 14.76
C HIS A 763 -59.08 -57.40 15.99
N LEU A 764 -59.84 -57.17 17.06
CA LEU A 764 -59.82 -57.94 18.29
C LEU A 764 -60.74 -59.15 18.14
N THR A 765 -60.19 -60.37 18.15
CA THR A 765 -60.98 -61.61 18.06
C THR A 765 -60.70 -62.54 19.24
N SER A 766 -61.70 -63.31 19.69
CA SER A 766 -61.48 -64.40 20.65
C SER A 766 -61.73 -65.79 20.04
N ALA A 767 -60.97 -66.80 20.49
CA ALA A 767 -61.16 -68.19 20.09
C ALA A 767 -62.23 -68.92 20.93
N GLY A 768 -62.43 -68.48 22.18
CA GLY A 768 -63.43 -68.98 23.13
C GLY A 768 -64.26 -67.84 23.75
N PRO A 769 -65.31 -68.17 24.53
CA PRO A 769 -66.07 -67.18 25.26
C PRO A 769 -65.21 -66.50 26.34
N VAL A 770 -65.28 -65.17 26.40
CA VAL A 770 -64.52 -64.34 27.34
C VAL A 770 -65.45 -63.94 28.49
N GLN A 771 -65.02 -64.17 29.73
CA GLN A 771 -65.82 -63.82 30.92
C GLN A 771 -65.95 -62.31 31.11
N PRO A 772 -66.98 -61.81 31.83
CA PRO A 772 -67.11 -60.38 32.16
C PRO A 772 -65.87 -59.84 32.88
N ALA A 773 -65.11 -58.98 32.19
CA ALA A 773 -63.87 -58.38 32.64
C ALA A 773 -63.47 -57.23 31.70
N THR A 774 -62.54 -56.38 32.14
CA THR A 774 -61.80 -55.49 31.22
C THR A 774 -60.57 -56.23 30.71
N CYS A 775 -60.57 -56.57 29.43
CA CYS A 775 -59.43 -57.13 28.73
C CYS A 775 -58.45 -56.01 28.38
N THR A 776 -57.17 -56.22 28.63
CA THR A 776 -56.09 -55.26 28.38
C THR A 776 -54.85 -55.95 27.85
N GLY A 777 -53.97 -55.19 27.21
CA GLY A 777 -52.65 -55.64 26.79
C GLY A 777 -51.85 -54.52 26.13
N THR A 778 -50.76 -54.87 25.46
CA THR A 778 -49.90 -53.92 24.74
C THR A 778 -49.71 -54.38 23.30
N LEU A 779 -49.84 -53.45 22.36
CA LEU A 779 -49.43 -53.61 20.96
C LEU A 779 -48.03 -53.01 20.80
N THR A 780 -47.13 -53.74 20.14
CA THR A 780 -45.83 -53.24 19.69
C THR A 780 -45.86 -53.07 18.18
N PHE A 781 -45.33 -51.95 17.69
CA PHE A 781 -45.33 -51.56 16.28
C PHE A 781 -43.89 -51.47 15.78
N SER A 782 -43.62 -52.00 14.60
CA SER A 782 -42.31 -51.91 13.94
C SER A 782 -42.45 -51.67 12.44
N GLY A 783 -41.45 -51.03 11.84
CA GLY A 783 -41.36 -50.93 10.38
C GLY A 783 -40.94 -52.26 9.71
N PRO A 784 -40.68 -52.25 8.39
CA PRO A 784 -40.28 -53.43 7.63
C PRO A 784 -38.90 -54.00 8.05
N ASN A 785 -37.99 -53.13 8.49
CA ASN A 785 -36.68 -53.47 9.04
C ASN A 785 -36.24 -52.36 10.03
N GLY A 786 -34.97 -52.34 10.45
CA GLY A 786 -34.43 -51.35 11.38
C GLY A 786 -34.17 -49.94 10.82
N ASP A 787 -34.41 -49.71 9.52
CA ASP A 787 -34.20 -48.42 8.85
C ASP A 787 -35.42 -47.48 8.97
N TYR A 788 -36.52 -47.94 9.58
CA TYR A 788 -37.81 -47.25 9.66
C TYR A 788 -38.27 -47.12 11.11
N ASP A 789 -38.62 -45.90 11.53
CA ASP A 789 -39.06 -45.61 12.89
C ASP A 789 -40.59 -45.59 13.01
N VAL A 790 -41.13 -46.13 14.11
CA VAL A 790 -42.56 -46.03 14.44
C VAL A 790 -42.71 -45.49 15.86
N VAL A 791 -43.47 -44.39 16.02
CA VAL A 791 -43.57 -43.66 17.29
C VAL A 791 -45.04 -43.35 17.65
N PRO A 792 -45.51 -43.72 18.85
CA PRO A 792 -44.87 -44.63 19.79
C PRO A 792 -44.76 -46.05 19.21
N ASN A 793 -43.67 -46.75 19.54
CA ASN A 793 -43.49 -48.15 19.15
C ASN A 793 -44.30 -49.12 20.03
N GLN A 794 -44.96 -48.63 21.10
CA GLN A 794 -45.85 -49.40 21.96
C GLN A 794 -47.09 -48.59 22.34
N VAL A 795 -48.27 -49.21 22.27
CA VAL A 795 -49.56 -48.61 22.64
C VAL A 795 -50.34 -49.61 23.49
N ALA A 796 -50.86 -49.19 24.64
CA ALA A 796 -51.74 -50.02 25.46
C ALA A 796 -53.10 -50.19 24.77
N TRP A 797 -53.79 -51.31 24.98
CA TRP A 797 -55.16 -51.48 24.48
C TRP A 797 -56.10 -51.99 25.57
N GLN A 798 -57.38 -51.68 25.40
CA GLN A 798 -58.46 -52.17 26.25
C GLN A 798 -59.70 -52.57 25.46
N SER A 799 -60.49 -53.49 26.02
CA SER A 799 -61.86 -53.82 25.62
C SER A 799 -62.64 -54.26 26.85
N ARG A 800 -63.88 -53.81 27.01
CA ARG A 800 -64.69 -54.12 28.20
C ARG A 800 -65.78 -55.14 27.87
N VAL A 801 -65.78 -56.26 28.58
CA VAL A 801 -66.86 -57.25 28.54
C VAL A 801 -67.79 -56.99 29.73
N ALA A 802 -68.90 -56.30 29.50
CA ALA A 802 -69.82 -55.91 30.55
C ALA A 802 -70.66 -57.10 31.04
N SER A 803 -70.76 -57.28 32.35
CA SER A 803 -71.65 -58.29 32.95
C SER A 803 -73.11 -57.95 32.70
N VAL A 804 -73.91 -58.95 32.36
CA VAL A 804 -75.37 -58.81 32.31
C VAL A 804 -75.90 -58.78 33.74
N GLU A 805 -76.30 -57.60 34.21
CA GLU A 805 -77.07 -57.48 35.44
C GLU A 805 -78.53 -57.84 35.18
N TRP A 806 -79.11 -58.67 36.05
CA TRP A 806 -80.52 -59.02 36.00
C TRP A 806 -81.10 -59.08 37.39
N SER A 807 -82.37 -58.72 37.51
CA SER A 807 -83.12 -58.76 38.76
C SER A 807 -84.49 -59.41 38.56
N ILE A 808 -84.98 -60.11 39.58
CA ILE A 808 -86.35 -60.61 39.61
C ILE A 808 -87.24 -59.41 39.95
N VAL A 809 -88.14 -59.05 39.04
CA VAL A 809 -89.03 -57.89 39.16
C VAL A 809 -90.50 -58.27 39.34
N GLY A 810 -90.82 -59.56 39.35
CA GLY A 810 -92.15 -60.08 39.68
C GLY A 810 -92.16 -61.60 39.79
N GLY A 811 -93.07 -62.12 40.63
CA GLY A 811 -93.21 -63.55 40.93
C GLY A 811 -92.73 -63.88 42.34
N ASP A 812 -93.62 -64.43 43.18
CA ASP A 812 -93.31 -64.87 44.53
C ASP A 812 -92.78 -66.31 44.52
N LEU A 813 -91.54 -66.50 45.00
CA LEU A 813 -90.89 -67.82 45.05
C LEU A 813 -91.36 -68.61 46.29
N HIS A 814 -92.61 -69.08 46.23
CA HIS A 814 -93.28 -69.81 47.32
C HIS A 814 -92.81 -71.27 47.43
N LEU A 815 -91.64 -71.47 48.06
CA LEU A 815 -91.05 -72.78 48.40
C LEU A 815 -91.82 -73.52 49.54
N ARG A 816 -93.15 -73.61 49.45
CA ARG A 816 -94.05 -74.19 50.47
C ARG A 816 -93.55 -75.54 50.97
N ASP A 817 -93.49 -75.71 52.31
CA ASP A 817 -93.18 -76.91 53.09
C ASP A 817 -92.72 -78.14 52.27
N LEU A 818 -91.49 -78.06 51.78
CA LEU A 818 -90.85 -79.11 50.98
C LEU A 818 -90.45 -80.30 51.88
N GLN A 819 -91.43 -81.15 52.23
CA GLN A 819 -91.19 -82.32 53.08
C GLN A 819 -90.76 -83.59 52.32
N ASP A 820 -90.80 -83.60 50.98
CA ASP A 820 -90.37 -84.73 50.15
C ASP A 820 -89.11 -84.44 49.32
N ALA A 821 -88.06 -85.24 49.53
CA ALA A 821 -86.83 -85.17 48.76
C ALA A 821 -87.04 -85.62 47.31
N GLY A 822 -86.82 -84.71 46.36
CA GLY A 822 -86.99 -84.95 44.92
C GLY A 822 -88.21 -84.27 44.29
N ALA A 823 -89.05 -83.61 45.08
CA ALA A 823 -90.13 -82.76 44.56
C ALA A 823 -89.57 -81.62 43.68
N ARG A 824 -90.10 -81.45 42.48
CA ARG A 824 -89.77 -80.34 41.57
C ARG A 824 -90.94 -79.36 41.53
N VAL A 825 -90.68 -78.11 41.88
CA VAL A 825 -91.61 -77.00 41.68
C VAL A 825 -91.16 -76.21 40.46
N GLN A 826 -92.09 -75.88 39.56
CA GLN A 826 -91.86 -74.92 38.47
C GLN A 826 -92.62 -73.65 38.78
N GLU A 827 -91.91 -72.60 39.20
CA GLU A 827 -92.44 -71.25 39.28
C GLU A 827 -91.99 -70.43 38.07
N THR A 828 -92.84 -69.50 37.62
CA THR A 828 -92.49 -68.55 36.56
C THR A 828 -92.11 -67.21 37.17
N VAL A 829 -90.82 -66.88 37.15
CA VAL A 829 -90.31 -65.57 37.58
C VAL A 829 -90.15 -64.62 36.41
N LEU A 830 -90.53 -63.36 36.63
CA LEU A 830 -90.34 -62.26 35.69
C LEU A 830 -88.97 -61.64 35.95
N VAL A 831 -88.02 -61.94 35.06
CA VAL A 831 -86.65 -61.41 35.09
C VAL A 831 -86.58 -60.13 34.25
N ARG A 832 -86.00 -59.07 34.80
CA ARG A 832 -85.56 -57.89 34.06
C ARG A 832 -84.05 -57.99 33.89
N PHE A 833 -83.59 -57.92 32.64
CA PHE A 833 -82.22 -57.55 32.32
C PHE A 833 -82.11 -56.03 32.43
N ASN A 834 -81.12 -55.53 33.16
CA ASN A 834 -80.90 -54.09 33.37
C ASN A 834 -79.76 -53.59 32.48
#